data_AF-W6UGC9-F1
#
_entry.id   AF-W6UGC9-F1
#
_cell.length_a   1.000
_cell.length_b   1.000
_cell.length_c   1.000
_cell.angle_alpha   90.00
_cell.angle_beta   90.00
_cell.angle_gamma   90.00
#
_symmetry.space_group_name_H-M   'P 1'
#
loop_
_entity.id
_entity.type
_entity.pdbx_description
1 polymer ?
#
loop_
_entity_poly.entity_id
_entity_poly.type
_entity_poly.pdbx_seq_one_letter_code
_entity_poly.pdbx_strand_id
1 'polypeptide(L)'
;MVTAGLRNARIYGQQISRSVSSKSYSHQDYCCNLVRKADFYNYLCCLALPQPQRRFAFAFRAFNVEIALIRDRAPTPQTTNLRFQYWEDFVQTLIDSRGVTSGMLHRSPIEAELDWAVNRFDDCLSRHWLLRLLHARRNRPGDVAFRDCSELEEYAESTNAPIHYGLAEAFGLKSLEVDHALSHLAKAQGIITHLRSIVPLVRQYRALLLPTDLLVQHDLPAEIALRLCLDSSDASVDPQAVERLRDICQVLATLARNHAARAVVLRSRPKTDLKTRQKSLLPLLLLPSVPVCRLLRALAACNFDPRHPRWLQPREGLMPLRVAWHAMRGTSATPPKMREILYLMIGQCGNQIGAKFWEVIADEHGIGPDGFYRGDSDLQIERIHVYFMEAAGGRMVPRTVLADLEPGTLDTVRSGPYGCLFRPDNFAFGNAGAGNNWAKGHYTEGAEMIESIMEIVHRECEACDCLQGFQVVHSMGGGTGAGMGTLLISKIREHYPDRIMCTFSCYPSPKVSDVVVEPYNTILSQNQLIELAEQTFVIDNEALYDICSRTLRLKDPTYRDLNHLVSITMSGITTSLRFPGQLNADLRKLGNNLIPFPRVHFFVTGFAPLLSRCSMSYRSDSVHELTSQVFHRHNIMSACNPLMGRYLTVAAMFRGRLSIKEVTREMQAVKSRNSPCFVEWIPNNVKTAVCDVPPRGLKMSVTFIGNTTAIQEIFYRLGEKFLVMLKRKAFLHWYTAEGMDECDFTAAIANVSDVVVEPYNATLSSHFLTEYSDMSFVIDNEALYDICYRVLKVDKPTYGDLNHLVSAAMAGVTTCLRFPGQLNADLRKLCTNLIPFPLLHFFIPAFAPLTSRFVHTYYNHTIHDLTTQIFDSKNLMTACDPRHGKYITVASVFRGRLSIKELEEEMQQVQSRNSAFFVDWIPNNVKTAVCDVPPRGLKMAISEVVVEPYNSVLGQSHLIDLSDESFTLDNEALFDICFRTLKIQHPTLGDLNHLVSATMSGITTCLRFPGQLNADLRKLGTNLIPFPRLHFFVPGFAPLTSRYGQAYHTYNVHDLTSQMFEARNLMSACDPRHGKYLTVAGMFRGRLSVKEVEEVITDVQNKNSAYFVEWIPNNIKTAICDVPPKGMSMSATFVGNTTAVQETFKRVCDQFAVMLKKRAFIHWYITEGMDEAEFDEAFTNVNDLIGEYQQYESD
;
A
#
# COMPACT_ATOMS: atom_id res chain seq x y z
N MET A 1 33.48 -45.97 -25.95
CA MET A 1 32.07 -45.82 -26.36
C MET A 1 31.66 -44.38 -26.71
N VAL A 2 32.27 -43.33 -26.16
CA VAL A 2 32.05 -41.91 -26.55
C VAL A 2 32.56 -41.59 -27.97
N THR A 3 33.61 -42.27 -28.43
CA THR A 3 34.15 -42.16 -29.80
C THR A 3 33.32 -42.88 -30.87
N ALA A 4 32.50 -43.87 -30.49
CA ALA A 4 31.60 -44.58 -31.41
C ALA A 4 30.32 -43.78 -31.71
N GLY A 5 29.81 -43.03 -30.72
CA GLY A 5 28.67 -42.12 -30.89
C GLY A 5 29.00 -40.87 -31.71
N LEU A 6 30.22 -40.32 -31.57
CA LEU A 6 30.69 -39.19 -32.38
C LEU A 6 30.96 -39.58 -33.84
N ARG A 7 31.36 -40.84 -34.11
CA ARG A 7 31.39 -41.38 -35.47
C ARG A 7 29.99 -41.50 -36.06
N ASN A 8 29.00 -41.96 -35.30
CA ASN A 8 27.60 -42.04 -35.79
C ASN A 8 26.98 -40.65 -36.02
N ALA A 9 27.26 -39.64 -35.18
CA ALA A 9 26.79 -38.28 -35.42
C ALA A 9 27.46 -37.60 -36.63
N ARG A 10 28.75 -37.87 -36.89
CA ARG A 10 29.42 -37.44 -38.14
C ARG A 10 28.92 -38.19 -39.38
N ILE A 11 28.59 -39.48 -39.25
CA ILE A 11 27.97 -40.27 -40.33
C ILE A 11 26.55 -39.76 -40.63
N TYR A 12 25.76 -39.40 -39.61
CA TYR A 12 24.45 -38.77 -39.77
C TYR A 12 24.54 -37.36 -40.39
N GLY A 13 25.55 -36.56 -40.03
CA GLY A 13 25.81 -35.26 -40.66
C GLY A 13 26.33 -35.35 -42.10
N GLN A 14 27.14 -36.36 -42.44
CA GLN A 14 27.68 -36.58 -43.79
C GLN A 14 26.70 -37.30 -44.74
N GLN A 15 25.74 -38.09 -44.25
CA GLN A 15 24.66 -38.61 -45.09
C GLN A 15 23.65 -37.52 -45.51
N ILE A 16 23.52 -36.45 -44.73
CA ILE A 16 22.64 -35.31 -45.04
C ILE A 16 23.21 -34.43 -46.17
N SER A 17 24.52 -34.52 -46.48
CA SER A 17 25.16 -33.75 -47.55
C SER A 17 25.46 -34.54 -48.84
N ARG A 18 25.26 -35.87 -48.86
CA ARG A 18 25.59 -36.73 -50.03
C ARG A 18 24.42 -37.35 -50.78
N SER A 19 23.18 -36.98 -50.53
CA SER A 19 22.03 -37.45 -51.32
C SER A 19 21.50 -36.42 -52.32
N VAL A 20 22.35 -35.52 -52.81
CA VAL A 20 22.06 -34.70 -53.99
C VAL A 20 22.97 -35.17 -55.12
N SER A 21 22.65 -36.33 -55.68
CA SER A 21 23.05 -36.67 -57.05
C SER A 21 21.92 -37.46 -57.69
N SER A 22 21.27 -36.79 -58.65
CA SER A 22 20.46 -37.34 -59.75
C SER A 22 20.17 -38.84 -59.72
N LYS A 23 18.93 -39.22 -59.38
CA LYS A 23 18.13 -40.36 -59.94
C LYS A 23 16.84 -40.56 -59.12
N SER A 24 15.70 -40.60 -59.81
CA SER A 24 14.34 -40.96 -59.34
C SER A 24 13.94 -40.53 -57.91
N TYR A 25 13.16 -39.45 -57.78
CA TYR A 25 12.55 -39.08 -56.48
C TYR A 25 11.64 -40.21 -56.00
N SER A 26 11.99 -40.85 -54.88
CA SER A 26 11.09 -41.79 -54.21
C SER A 26 9.87 -41.03 -53.66
N HIS A 27 8.69 -41.66 -53.61
CA HIS A 27 7.48 -41.03 -53.06
C HIS A 27 7.68 -40.60 -51.59
N GLN A 28 8.51 -41.33 -50.85
CA GLN A 28 8.94 -41.01 -49.49
C GLN A 28 9.75 -39.70 -49.41
N ASP A 29 10.69 -39.46 -50.33
CA ASP A 29 11.49 -38.23 -50.34
C ASP A 29 10.65 -37.00 -50.67
N TYR A 30 9.61 -37.17 -51.51
CA TYR A 30 8.63 -36.12 -51.78
C TYR A 30 7.89 -35.72 -50.50
N CYS A 31 7.33 -36.69 -49.76
CA CYS A 31 6.62 -36.43 -48.51
C CYS A 31 7.53 -35.79 -47.45
N CYS A 32 8.78 -36.27 -47.31
CA CYS A 32 9.77 -35.69 -46.41
C CYS A 32 10.08 -34.22 -46.74
N ASN A 33 10.29 -33.91 -48.02
CA ASN A 33 10.58 -32.55 -48.47
C ASN A 33 9.39 -31.60 -48.32
N LEU A 34 8.17 -32.10 -48.52
CA LEU A 34 6.94 -31.33 -48.31
C LEU A 34 6.79 -30.93 -46.83
N VAL A 35 6.94 -31.87 -45.91
CA VAL A 35 6.87 -31.61 -44.46
C VAL A 35 8.02 -30.69 -44.02
N ARG A 36 9.23 -30.85 -44.57
CA ARG A 36 10.37 -29.96 -44.26
C ARG A 36 10.11 -28.50 -44.63
N LYS A 37 9.37 -28.24 -45.72
CA LYS A 37 9.02 -26.88 -46.17
C LYS A 37 7.86 -26.29 -45.36
N ALA A 38 6.81 -27.07 -45.09
CA ALA A 38 5.59 -26.59 -44.47
C ALA A 38 5.59 -26.64 -42.92
N ASP A 39 6.25 -27.64 -42.32
CA ASP A 39 6.22 -27.89 -40.87
C ASP A 39 7.59 -28.36 -40.35
N PHE A 40 8.53 -27.42 -40.27
CA PHE A 40 9.93 -27.69 -39.95
C PHE A 40 10.16 -28.32 -38.55
N TYR A 41 9.39 -27.92 -37.54
CA TYR A 41 9.58 -28.41 -36.18
C TYR A 41 9.11 -29.85 -36.01
N ASN A 42 7.98 -30.21 -36.62
CA ASN A 42 7.53 -31.59 -36.62
C ASN A 42 8.38 -32.47 -37.56
N TYR A 43 8.94 -31.90 -38.63
CA TYR A 43 9.97 -32.59 -39.44
C TYR A 43 11.16 -33.03 -38.56
N LEU A 44 11.70 -32.15 -37.72
CA LEU A 44 12.78 -32.49 -36.78
C LEU A 44 12.36 -33.58 -35.79
N CYS A 45 11.14 -33.53 -35.27
CA CYS A 45 10.62 -34.55 -34.35
C CYS A 45 10.43 -35.91 -35.05
N CYS A 46 9.96 -35.93 -36.30
CA CYS A 46 9.75 -37.16 -37.07
C CYS A 46 11.07 -37.86 -37.42
N LEU A 47 12.17 -37.11 -37.63
CA LEU A 47 13.50 -37.69 -37.86
C LEU A 47 14.00 -38.54 -36.68
N ALA A 48 13.55 -38.26 -35.47
CA ALA A 48 13.91 -39.01 -34.27
C ALA A 48 13.15 -40.36 -34.15
N LEU A 49 12.10 -40.59 -34.94
CA LEU A 49 11.32 -41.83 -34.91
C LEU A 49 12.04 -42.99 -35.62
N PRO A 50 11.91 -44.24 -35.19
CA PRO A 50 12.48 -45.41 -35.89
C PRO A 50 11.75 -45.72 -37.21
N GLN A 51 12.42 -46.41 -38.15
CA GLN A 51 11.73 -47.03 -39.29
C GLN A 51 11.09 -48.35 -38.84
N PRO A 52 9.86 -48.72 -39.27
CA PRO A 52 9.03 -48.12 -40.33
C PRO A 52 8.12 -46.93 -39.92
N GLN A 53 7.98 -46.60 -38.63
CA GLN A 53 7.05 -45.56 -38.13
C GLN A 53 7.38 -44.14 -38.61
N ARG A 54 8.66 -43.85 -38.85
CA ARG A 54 9.10 -42.58 -39.47
C ARG A 54 8.44 -42.33 -40.83
N ARG A 55 8.36 -43.37 -41.67
CA ARG A 55 7.78 -43.26 -43.01
C ARG A 55 6.27 -43.01 -42.93
N PHE A 56 5.60 -43.71 -42.02
CA PHE A 56 4.19 -43.47 -41.67
C PHE A 56 3.95 -42.03 -41.18
N ALA A 57 4.78 -41.52 -40.27
CA ALA A 57 4.66 -40.16 -39.73
C ALA A 57 4.79 -39.08 -40.80
N PHE A 58 5.70 -39.27 -41.77
CA PHE A 58 5.85 -38.35 -42.89
C PHE A 58 4.66 -38.41 -43.87
N ALA A 59 4.10 -39.59 -44.14
CA ALA A 59 2.92 -39.73 -44.98
C ALA A 59 1.69 -39.02 -44.38
N PHE A 60 1.39 -39.26 -43.11
CA PHE A 60 0.25 -38.64 -42.40
C PHE A 60 0.40 -37.12 -42.28
N ARG A 61 1.61 -36.63 -41.99
CA ARG A 61 1.86 -35.18 -41.92
C ARG A 61 1.86 -34.52 -43.30
N ALA A 62 2.36 -35.18 -44.34
CA ALA A 62 2.27 -34.71 -45.71
C ALA A 62 0.81 -34.59 -46.17
N PHE A 63 -0.04 -35.56 -45.82
CA PHE A 63 -1.48 -35.51 -46.04
C PHE A 63 -2.14 -34.32 -45.32
N ASN A 64 -1.83 -34.10 -44.03
CA ASN A 64 -2.35 -32.93 -43.29
C ASN A 64 -1.93 -31.59 -43.92
N VAL A 65 -0.69 -31.49 -44.42
CA VAL A 65 -0.21 -30.30 -45.13
C VAL A 65 -0.97 -30.10 -46.43
N GLU A 66 -1.16 -31.15 -47.21
CA GLU A 66 -1.87 -31.05 -48.49
C GLU A 66 -3.33 -30.65 -48.31
N ILE A 67 -4.04 -31.24 -47.32
CA ILE A 67 -5.42 -30.86 -47.00
C ILE A 67 -5.51 -29.42 -46.49
N ALA A 68 -4.56 -28.98 -45.66
CA ALA A 68 -4.54 -27.61 -45.14
C ALA A 68 -4.37 -26.56 -46.26
N LEU A 69 -3.61 -26.90 -47.31
CA LEU A 69 -3.33 -26.03 -48.46
C LEU A 69 -4.43 -26.04 -49.54
N ILE A 70 -5.46 -26.91 -49.44
CA ILE A 70 -6.54 -26.99 -50.45
C ILE A 70 -7.22 -25.63 -50.62
N ARG A 71 -7.54 -24.95 -49.50
CA ARG A 71 -8.18 -23.63 -49.51
C ARG A 71 -7.26 -22.53 -50.03
N ASP A 72 -5.95 -22.67 -49.86
CA ASP A 72 -4.97 -21.69 -50.33
C ASP A 72 -4.70 -21.82 -51.84
N ARG A 73 -4.89 -23.02 -52.41
CA ARG A 73 -4.62 -23.32 -53.84
C ARG A 73 -5.85 -23.27 -54.74
N ALA A 74 -7.05 -23.28 -54.18
CA ALA A 74 -8.32 -23.29 -54.94
C ALA A 74 -8.95 -21.89 -54.95
N PRO A 75 -9.17 -21.27 -56.13
CA PRO A 75 -9.66 -19.90 -56.22
C PRO A 75 -11.17 -19.74 -55.95
N THR A 76 -11.94 -20.85 -55.95
CA THR A 76 -13.40 -20.81 -55.74
C THR A 76 -13.85 -21.79 -54.65
N PRO A 77 -14.94 -21.48 -53.91
CA PRO A 77 -15.46 -22.39 -52.88
C PRO A 77 -15.95 -23.73 -53.46
N GLN A 78 -16.42 -23.73 -54.72
CA GLN A 78 -16.82 -24.95 -55.43
C GLN A 78 -15.62 -25.86 -55.75
N THR A 79 -14.50 -25.30 -56.24
CA THR A 79 -13.28 -26.08 -56.50
C THR A 79 -12.62 -26.59 -55.22
N THR A 80 -12.76 -25.85 -54.13
CA THR A 80 -12.36 -26.28 -52.78
C THR A 80 -13.16 -27.52 -52.34
N ASN A 81 -14.50 -27.48 -52.44
CA ASN A 81 -15.36 -28.60 -52.07
C ASN A 81 -15.10 -29.85 -52.93
N LEU A 82 -14.89 -29.69 -54.23
CA LEU A 82 -14.54 -30.81 -55.13
C LEU A 82 -13.21 -31.47 -54.75
N ARG A 83 -12.21 -30.69 -54.31
CA ARG A 83 -10.93 -31.24 -53.83
C ARG A 83 -11.05 -31.95 -52.49
N PHE A 84 -11.89 -31.47 -51.58
CA PHE A 84 -12.18 -32.19 -50.34
C PHE A 84 -12.94 -33.50 -50.61
N GLN A 85 -13.94 -33.47 -51.50
CA GLN A 85 -14.65 -34.68 -51.94
C GLN A 85 -13.72 -35.69 -52.61
N TYR A 86 -12.78 -35.24 -53.46
CA TYR A 86 -11.77 -36.12 -54.06
C TYR A 86 -10.95 -36.89 -53.01
N TRP A 87 -10.49 -36.20 -51.96
CA TRP A 87 -9.75 -36.85 -50.87
C TRP A 87 -10.63 -37.71 -49.98
N GLU A 88 -11.90 -37.34 -49.79
CA GLU A 88 -12.90 -38.13 -49.06
C GLU A 88 -13.17 -39.45 -49.77
N ASP A 89 -13.40 -39.40 -51.09
CA ASP A 89 -13.58 -40.56 -51.95
C ASP A 89 -12.31 -41.45 -51.94
N PHE A 90 -11.12 -40.87 -52.02
CA PHE A 90 -9.87 -41.62 -51.93
C PHE A 90 -9.71 -42.34 -50.59
N VAL A 91 -9.93 -41.64 -49.47
CA VAL A 91 -9.84 -42.25 -48.11
C VAL A 91 -10.92 -43.30 -47.91
N GLN A 92 -12.13 -43.09 -48.43
CA GLN A 92 -13.20 -44.09 -48.39
C GLN A 92 -12.83 -45.33 -49.21
N THR A 93 -12.24 -45.14 -50.39
CA THR A 93 -11.74 -46.25 -51.22
C THR A 93 -10.60 -47.02 -50.51
N LEU A 94 -9.74 -46.33 -49.74
CA LEU A 94 -8.72 -46.96 -48.89
C LEU A 94 -9.31 -47.71 -47.67
N ILE A 95 -10.52 -47.36 -47.24
CA ILE A 95 -11.26 -48.07 -46.18
C ILE A 95 -11.90 -49.34 -46.73
N ASP A 96 -12.46 -49.25 -47.94
CA ASP A 96 -13.23 -50.33 -48.55
C ASP A 96 -12.34 -51.42 -49.18
N SER A 97 -11.10 -51.11 -49.59
CA SER A 97 -10.16 -52.02 -50.29
C SER A 97 -9.43 -53.06 -49.42
N ARG A 98 -9.97 -53.44 -48.25
CA ARG A 98 -9.31 -54.32 -47.25
C ARG A 98 -8.67 -55.57 -47.87
N GLY A 99 -7.34 -55.63 -47.85
CA GLY A 99 -6.56 -56.85 -48.11
C GLY A 99 -6.35 -57.27 -49.57
N VAL A 100 -6.76 -56.47 -50.57
CA VAL A 100 -6.47 -56.78 -51.98
C VAL A 100 -5.37 -55.87 -52.51
N THR A 101 -4.14 -56.38 -52.56
CA THR A 101 -3.01 -55.74 -53.25
C THR A 101 -3.18 -55.89 -54.77
N SER A 102 -3.90 -54.99 -55.44
CA SER A 102 -3.71 -54.76 -56.89
C SER A 102 -4.49 -53.55 -57.41
N GLY A 103 -3.76 -52.54 -57.92
CA GLY A 103 -4.23 -51.75 -59.05
C GLY A 103 -4.80 -50.35 -58.80
N MET A 104 -4.62 -49.73 -57.63
CA MET A 104 -4.92 -48.30 -57.52
C MET A 104 -3.88 -47.48 -58.31
N LEU A 105 -4.32 -46.82 -59.38
CA LEU A 105 -3.54 -45.85 -60.13
C LEU A 105 -3.38 -44.59 -59.27
N HIS A 106 -2.28 -44.51 -58.52
CA HIS A 106 -1.95 -43.34 -57.71
C HIS A 106 -1.65 -42.15 -58.62
N ARG A 107 -2.42 -41.06 -58.47
CA ARG A 107 -2.23 -39.81 -59.22
C ARG A 107 -1.26 -38.87 -58.52
N SER A 108 -1.06 -39.05 -57.21
CA SER A 108 -0.11 -38.27 -56.42
C SER A 108 0.84 -39.15 -55.60
N PRO A 109 2.08 -38.69 -55.34
CA PRO A 109 3.03 -39.42 -54.49
C PRO A 109 2.56 -39.57 -53.03
N ILE A 110 1.64 -38.72 -52.57
CA ILE A 110 1.05 -38.79 -51.22
C ILE A 110 0.06 -39.96 -51.13
N GLU A 111 -0.76 -40.18 -52.17
CA GLU A 111 -1.70 -41.31 -52.25
C GLU A 111 -0.96 -42.65 -52.14
N ALA A 112 0.16 -42.80 -52.85
CA ALA A 112 0.97 -44.02 -52.82
C ALA A 112 1.62 -44.28 -51.44
N GLU A 113 2.06 -43.23 -50.74
CA GLU A 113 2.65 -43.38 -49.39
C GLU A 113 1.58 -43.61 -48.31
N LEU A 114 0.37 -43.07 -48.46
CA LEU A 114 -0.76 -43.35 -47.58
C LEU A 114 -1.27 -44.78 -47.76
N ASP A 115 -1.41 -45.25 -49.01
CA ASP A 115 -1.78 -46.63 -49.30
C ASP A 115 -0.75 -47.61 -48.73
N TRP A 116 0.55 -47.34 -48.92
CA TRP A 116 1.61 -48.10 -48.27
C TRP A 116 1.50 -48.09 -46.74
N ALA A 117 1.25 -46.93 -46.14
CA ALA A 117 1.16 -46.75 -44.69
C ALA A 117 -0.02 -47.53 -44.09
N VAL A 118 -1.18 -47.50 -44.76
CA VAL A 118 -2.39 -48.21 -44.31
C VAL A 118 -2.22 -49.72 -44.48
N ASN A 119 -1.72 -50.19 -45.62
CA ASN A 119 -1.51 -51.62 -45.88
C ASN A 119 -0.43 -52.25 -44.98
N ARG A 120 0.57 -51.48 -44.55
CA ARG A 120 1.65 -51.98 -43.69
C ARG A 120 1.26 -52.13 -42.22
N PHE A 121 0.31 -51.33 -41.74
CA PHE A 121 -0.13 -51.30 -40.34
C PHE A 121 -1.62 -51.67 -40.17
N ASP A 122 -2.17 -52.40 -41.13
CA ASP A 122 -3.61 -52.69 -41.28
C ASP A 122 -4.25 -53.31 -40.02
N ASP A 123 -3.53 -54.17 -39.30
CA ASP A 123 -4.01 -54.83 -38.07
C ASP A 123 -4.14 -53.87 -36.86
N CYS A 124 -3.49 -52.70 -36.89
CA CYS A 124 -3.36 -51.81 -35.74
C CYS A 124 -4.05 -50.45 -35.90
N LEU A 125 -4.16 -49.96 -37.14
CA LEU A 125 -4.52 -48.58 -37.46
C LEU A 125 -6.03 -48.39 -37.71
N SER A 126 -6.64 -47.47 -36.98
CA SER A 126 -7.99 -47.01 -37.25
C SER A 126 -8.01 -46.01 -38.40
N ARG A 127 -8.57 -46.43 -39.54
CA ARG A 127 -8.73 -45.56 -40.72
C ARG A 127 -9.69 -44.37 -40.48
N HIS A 128 -10.45 -44.38 -39.37
CA HIS A 128 -11.30 -43.28 -38.93
C HIS A 128 -10.52 -41.96 -38.67
N TRP A 129 -9.25 -42.04 -38.27
CA TRP A 129 -8.44 -40.85 -38.00
C TRP A 129 -8.19 -40.00 -39.25
N LEU A 130 -8.09 -40.62 -40.43
CA LEU A 130 -7.92 -39.92 -41.71
C LEU A 130 -9.20 -39.14 -42.08
N LEU A 131 -10.37 -39.75 -41.92
CA LEU A 131 -11.66 -39.09 -42.15
C LEU A 131 -11.91 -37.96 -41.13
N ARG A 132 -11.63 -38.21 -39.84
CA ARG A 132 -11.76 -37.17 -38.79
C ARG A 132 -10.89 -35.95 -39.09
N LEU A 133 -9.66 -36.16 -39.55
CA LEU A 133 -8.75 -35.08 -39.95
C LEU A 133 -9.28 -34.31 -41.16
N LEU A 134 -9.81 -35.01 -42.17
CA LEU A 134 -10.37 -34.41 -43.38
C LEU A 134 -11.62 -33.57 -43.06
N HIS A 135 -12.56 -34.09 -42.27
CA HIS A 135 -13.75 -33.36 -41.84
C HIS A 135 -13.39 -32.13 -40.98
N ALA A 136 -12.42 -32.26 -40.06
CA ALA A 136 -11.96 -31.13 -39.25
C ALA A 136 -11.39 -29.98 -40.11
N ARG A 137 -10.65 -30.30 -41.18
CA ARG A 137 -10.12 -29.30 -42.13
C ARG A 137 -11.18 -28.75 -43.08
N ARG A 138 -12.17 -29.56 -43.47
CA ARG A 138 -13.33 -29.12 -44.26
C ARG A 138 -14.18 -28.12 -43.49
N ASN A 139 -14.34 -28.31 -42.19
CA ASN A 139 -15.13 -27.47 -41.29
C ASN A 139 -14.37 -26.25 -40.72
N ARG A 140 -13.15 -25.96 -41.18
CA ARG A 140 -12.41 -24.77 -40.75
C ARG A 140 -13.30 -23.52 -40.94
N PRO A 141 -13.54 -22.69 -39.91
CA PRO A 141 -14.26 -21.43 -40.11
C PRO A 141 -13.44 -20.59 -41.10
N GLY A 142 -14.09 -20.07 -42.14
CA GLY A 142 -13.44 -19.27 -43.20
C GLY A 142 -13.01 -17.91 -42.66
N ASP A 143 -13.70 -16.85 -43.08
CA ASP A 143 -13.52 -15.48 -42.57
C ASP A 143 -14.17 -15.25 -41.19
N VAL A 144 -14.71 -16.30 -40.57
CA VAL A 144 -15.45 -16.22 -39.31
C VAL A 144 -14.49 -16.45 -38.14
N ALA A 145 -14.45 -15.51 -37.21
CA ALA A 145 -13.69 -15.63 -35.97
C ALA A 145 -14.27 -16.73 -35.05
N PHE A 146 -13.44 -17.31 -34.19
CA PHE A 146 -13.92 -18.24 -33.16
C PHE A 146 -14.79 -17.49 -32.16
N ARG A 147 -15.87 -18.11 -31.68
CA ARG A 147 -16.74 -17.50 -30.66
C ARG A 147 -16.00 -17.36 -29.34
N ASP A 148 -15.50 -18.50 -28.84
CA ASP A 148 -14.87 -18.63 -27.53
C ASP A 148 -13.56 -19.43 -27.59
N CYS A 149 -12.79 -19.40 -26.51
CA CYS A 149 -11.57 -20.19 -26.37
C CYS A 149 -11.82 -21.71 -26.49
N SER A 150 -13.00 -22.19 -26.06
CA SER A 150 -13.38 -23.61 -26.16
C SER A 150 -13.49 -24.10 -27.61
N GLU A 151 -14.05 -23.27 -28.51
CA GLU A 151 -14.18 -23.60 -29.94
C GLU A 151 -12.79 -23.68 -30.62
N LEU A 152 -11.87 -22.80 -30.20
CA LEU A 152 -10.47 -22.86 -30.63
C LEU A 152 -9.75 -24.13 -30.11
N GLU A 153 -9.98 -24.53 -28.87
CA GLU A 153 -9.43 -25.78 -28.31
C GLU A 153 -9.94 -27.02 -29.05
N GLU A 154 -11.24 -27.07 -29.36
CA GLU A 154 -11.86 -28.18 -30.10
C GLU A 154 -11.33 -28.27 -31.53
N TYR A 155 -11.13 -27.13 -32.20
CA TYR A 155 -10.49 -27.08 -33.51
C TYR A 155 -9.01 -27.49 -33.45
N ALA A 156 -8.27 -27.04 -32.43
CA ALA A 156 -6.87 -27.42 -32.21
C ALA A 156 -6.70 -28.93 -31.95
N GLU A 157 -7.61 -29.52 -31.18
CA GLU A 157 -7.66 -30.96 -30.91
C GLU A 157 -8.00 -31.75 -32.18
N SER A 158 -9.10 -31.41 -32.86
CA SER A 158 -9.58 -32.14 -34.04
C SER A 158 -8.60 -32.12 -35.22
N THR A 159 -7.73 -31.11 -35.32
CA THR A 159 -6.73 -31.00 -36.40
C THR A 159 -5.38 -31.67 -36.10
N ASN A 160 -4.98 -31.79 -34.82
CA ASN A 160 -3.66 -32.34 -34.44
C ASN A 160 -3.73 -33.69 -33.73
N ALA A 161 -4.80 -33.98 -32.98
CA ALA A 161 -4.94 -35.22 -32.23
C ALA A 161 -5.02 -36.48 -33.13
N PRO A 162 -5.73 -36.48 -34.29
CA PRO A 162 -5.77 -37.66 -35.15
C PRO A 162 -4.39 -38.13 -35.65
N ILE A 163 -3.45 -37.20 -35.83
CA ILE A 163 -2.07 -37.52 -36.23
C ILE A 163 -1.32 -38.22 -35.09
N HIS A 164 -1.49 -37.72 -33.87
CA HIS A 164 -0.86 -38.30 -32.68
C HIS A 164 -1.48 -39.64 -32.29
N TYR A 165 -2.81 -39.80 -32.42
CA TYR A 165 -3.50 -41.07 -32.21
C TYR A 165 -3.12 -42.12 -33.26
N GLY A 166 -3.09 -41.75 -34.54
CA GLY A 166 -2.63 -42.66 -35.61
C GLY A 166 -1.16 -43.10 -35.41
N LEU A 167 -0.30 -42.20 -34.91
CA LEU A 167 1.07 -42.55 -34.53
C LEU A 167 1.10 -43.50 -33.33
N ALA A 168 0.33 -43.23 -32.27
CA ALA A 168 0.25 -44.11 -31.09
C ALA A 168 -0.23 -45.52 -31.45
N GLU A 169 -1.21 -45.63 -32.34
CA GLU A 169 -1.67 -46.91 -32.91
C GLU A 169 -0.59 -47.61 -33.74
N ALA A 170 0.16 -46.88 -34.57
CA ALA A 170 1.30 -47.42 -35.32
C ALA A 170 2.46 -47.90 -34.41
N PHE A 171 2.54 -47.40 -33.17
CA PHE A 171 3.45 -47.89 -32.12
C PHE A 171 2.84 -49.01 -31.25
N GLY A 172 1.56 -49.38 -31.46
CA GLY A 172 0.86 -50.39 -30.67
C GLY A 172 0.52 -49.93 -29.24
N LEU A 173 0.37 -48.63 -29.01
CA LEU A 173 0.05 -48.03 -27.72
C LEU A 173 -1.44 -47.66 -27.68
N LYS A 174 -2.28 -48.52 -27.10
CA LYS A 174 -3.72 -48.28 -26.89
C LYS A 174 -3.99 -48.16 -25.39
N SER A 175 -4.06 -46.93 -24.88
CA SER A 175 -4.30 -46.65 -23.46
C SER A 175 -4.97 -45.30 -23.30
N LEU A 176 -6.08 -45.26 -22.55
CA LEU A 176 -6.86 -44.05 -22.29
C LEU A 176 -6.00 -42.89 -21.76
N GLU A 177 -5.02 -43.19 -20.92
CA GLU A 177 -4.12 -42.18 -20.36
C GLU A 177 -3.13 -41.61 -21.39
N VAL A 178 -2.68 -42.45 -22.33
CA VAL A 178 -1.85 -42.00 -23.46
C VAL A 178 -2.69 -41.12 -24.38
N ASP A 179 -3.94 -41.50 -24.64
CA ASP A 179 -4.85 -40.71 -25.46
C ASP A 179 -5.15 -39.35 -24.81
N HIS A 180 -5.38 -39.30 -23.50
CA HIS A 180 -5.55 -38.05 -22.77
C HIS A 180 -4.30 -37.15 -22.81
N ALA A 181 -3.10 -37.74 -22.68
CA ALA A 181 -1.85 -36.98 -22.78
C ALA A 181 -1.62 -36.43 -24.21
N LEU A 182 -1.93 -37.22 -25.24
CA LEU A 182 -1.81 -36.82 -26.63
C LEU A 182 -2.87 -35.80 -27.05
N SER A 183 -4.09 -35.85 -26.50
CA SER A 183 -5.12 -34.81 -26.67
C SER A 183 -4.62 -33.46 -26.16
N HIS A 184 -4.08 -33.42 -24.94
CA HIS A 184 -3.53 -32.18 -24.39
C HIS A 184 -2.31 -31.67 -25.16
N LEU A 185 -1.43 -32.56 -25.63
CA LEU A 185 -0.32 -32.18 -26.49
C LEU A 185 -0.83 -31.59 -27.82
N ALA A 186 -1.84 -32.21 -28.42
CA ALA A 186 -2.45 -31.76 -29.67
C ALA A 186 -3.08 -30.37 -29.54
N LYS A 187 -3.81 -30.11 -28.45
CA LYS A 187 -4.36 -28.77 -28.13
C LYS A 187 -3.25 -27.74 -28.03
N ALA A 188 -2.22 -28.00 -27.22
CA ALA A 188 -1.08 -27.08 -27.05
C ALA A 188 -0.38 -26.78 -28.38
N GLN A 189 -0.16 -27.80 -29.21
CA GLN A 189 0.44 -27.66 -30.52
C GLN A 189 -0.44 -26.83 -31.46
N GLY A 190 -1.74 -27.10 -31.51
CA GLY A 190 -2.68 -26.38 -32.38
C GLY A 190 -2.81 -24.90 -32.03
N ILE A 191 -2.88 -24.56 -30.74
CA ILE A 191 -2.96 -23.16 -30.27
C ILE A 191 -1.69 -22.38 -30.60
N ILE A 192 -0.51 -22.98 -30.47
CA ILE A 192 0.76 -22.31 -30.83
C ILE A 192 0.86 -22.11 -32.34
N THR A 193 0.48 -23.11 -33.15
CA THR A 193 0.42 -22.96 -34.60
C THR A 193 -0.54 -21.84 -34.98
N HIS A 194 -1.68 -21.73 -34.28
CA HIS A 194 -2.63 -20.64 -34.46
C HIS A 194 -2.03 -19.28 -34.14
N LEU A 195 -1.40 -19.10 -32.96
CA LEU A 195 -0.73 -17.86 -32.54
C LEU A 195 0.35 -17.40 -33.52
N ARG A 196 1.08 -18.34 -34.14
CA ARG A 196 2.06 -18.03 -35.19
C ARG A 196 1.44 -17.64 -36.52
N SER A 197 0.23 -18.12 -36.79
CA SER A 197 -0.48 -17.88 -38.05
C SER A 197 -1.23 -16.55 -38.08
N ILE A 198 -1.44 -15.88 -36.94
CA ILE A 198 -2.19 -14.61 -36.84
C ILE A 198 -1.65 -13.57 -37.83
N VAL A 199 -0.37 -13.21 -37.75
CA VAL A 199 0.20 -12.15 -38.60
C VAL A 199 0.26 -12.55 -40.09
N PRO A 200 0.72 -13.77 -40.47
CA PRO A 200 0.68 -14.21 -41.87
C PRO A 200 -0.74 -14.26 -42.46
N LEU A 201 -1.74 -14.75 -41.71
CA LEU A 201 -3.12 -14.84 -42.19
C LEU A 201 -3.76 -13.46 -42.36
N VAL A 202 -3.50 -12.53 -41.43
CA VAL A 202 -3.98 -11.14 -41.57
C VAL A 202 -3.35 -10.48 -42.81
N ARG A 203 -2.06 -10.71 -43.09
CA ARG A 203 -1.40 -10.16 -44.30
C ARG A 203 -1.91 -10.77 -45.61
N GLN A 204 -2.23 -12.06 -45.63
CA GLN A 204 -2.59 -12.78 -46.85
C GLN A 204 -4.10 -12.73 -47.15
N TYR A 205 -4.95 -12.81 -46.12
CA TYR A 205 -6.41 -12.95 -46.26
C TYR A 205 -7.21 -11.82 -45.59
N ARG A 206 -6.56 -10.87 -44.91
CA ARG A 206 -7.21 -9.81 -44.13
C ARG A 206 -8.24 -10.32 -43.10
N ALA A 207 -8.06 -11.54 -42.62
CA ALA A 207 -8.93 -12.19 -41.64
C ALA A 207 -8.22 -12.35 -40.28
N LEU A 208 -8.88 -11.92 -39.20
CA LEU A 208 -8.39 -12.07 -37.82
C LEU A 208 -9.15 -13.18 -37.13
N LEU A 209 -8.47 -14.30 -36.89
CA LEU A 209 -9.06 -15.49 -36.27
C LEU A 209 -8.83 -15.53 -34.74
N LEU A 210 -8.94 -14.40 -34.05
CA LEU A 210 -8.92 -14.37 -32.58
C LEU A 210 -10.31 -14.66 -32.00
N PRO A 211 -10.44 -15.27 -30.82
CA PRO A 211 -11.74 -15.47 -30.18
C PRO A 211 -12.46 -14.15 -29.92
N THR A 212 -13.74 -14.05 -30.31
CA THR A 212 -14.54 -12.83 -30.16
C THR A 212 -14.76 -12.45 -28.71
N ASP A 213 -14.96 -13.42 -27.81
CA ASP A 213 -15.12 -13.18 -26.37
C ASP A 213 -13.88 -12.47 -25.77
N LEU A 214 -12.67 -12.88 -26.15
CA LEU A 214 -11.44 -12.22 -25.68
C LEU A 214 -11.27 -10.80 -26.24
N LEU A 215 -11.74 -10.54 -27.46
CA LEU A 215 -11.72 -9.19 -28.03
C LEU A 215 -12.69 -8.26 -27.29
N VAL A 216 -13.85 -8.78 -26.90
CA VAL A 216 -14.86 -8.03 -26.12
C VAL A 216 -14.39 -7.81 -24.68
N GLN A 217 -13.85 -8.83 -24.00
CA GLN A 217 -13.36 -8.72 -22.62
C GLN A 217 -12.23 -7.70 -22.44
N HIS A 218 -11.40 -7.52 -23.47
CA HIS A 218 -10.28 -6.58 -23.46
C HIS A 218 -10.57 -5.28 -24.22
N ASP A 219 -11.83 -4.97 -24.54
CA ASP A 219 -12.26 -3.75 -25.25
C ASP A 219 -11.42 -3.44 -26.50
N LEU A 220 -11.17 -4.44 -27.35
CA LEU A 220 -10.40 -4.31 -28.58
C LEU A 220 -11.26 -4.63 -29.81
N PRO A 221 -11.74 -3.61 -30.56
CA PRO A 221 -12.48 -3.83 -31.79
C PRO A 221 -11.66 -4.62 -32.82
N ALA A 222 -12.29 -5.60 -33.47
CA ALA A 222 -11.63 -6.48 -34.45
C ALA A 222 -10.98 -5.70 -35.61
N GLU A 223 -11.54 -4.56 -36.01
CA GLU A 223 -10.99 -3.69 -37.06
C GLU A 223 -9.66 -3.03 -36.63
N ILE A 224 -9.56 -2.60 -35.37
CA ILE A 224 -8.33 -2.03 -34.81
C ILE A 224 -7.26 -3.11 -34.68
N ALA A 225 -7.63 -4.29 -34.18
CA ALA A 225 -6.72 -5.44 -34.10
C ALA A 225 -6.20 -5.89 -35.48
N LEU A 226 -7.04 -5.84 -36.52
CA LEU A 226 -6.65 -6.09 -37.92
C LEU A 226 -5.63 -5.06 -38.41
N ARG A 227 -5.88 -3.76 -38.23
CA ARG A 227 -4.96 -2.68 -38.63
C ARG A 227 -3.61 -2.78 -37.91
N LEU A 228 -3.62 -3.04 -36.60
CA LEU A 228 -2.41 -3.23 -35.78
C LEU A 228 -1.51 -4.37 -36.26
N CYS A 229 -2.08 -5.38 -36.91
CA CYS A 229 -1.34 -6.52 -37.45
C CYS A 229 -0.82 -6.28 -38.89
N LEU A 230 -1.36 -5.31 -39.62
CA LEU A 230 -0.99 -4.95 -40.99
C LEU A 230 0.16 -3.94 -41.04
N ASP A 231 0.04 -2.82 -40.31
CA ASP A 231 1.01 -1.73 -40.33
C ASP A 231 1.86 -1.69 -39.06
N SER A 232 3.19 -1.78 -39.23
CA SER A 232 4.16 -1.74 -38.13
C SER A 232 4.58 -0.32 -37.71
N SER A 233 4.11 0.71 -38.40
CA SER A 233 4.60 2.10 -38.29
C SER A 233 3.58 3.14 -37.83
N ASP A 234 2.30 2.79 -37.67
CA ASP A 234 1.29 3.73 -37.19
C ASP A 234 1.31 3.84 -35.66
N ALA A 235 2.30 4.57 -35.16
CA ALA A 235 2.43 5.01 -33.77
C ALA A 235 1.36 6.04 -33.34
N SER A 236 0.37 6.31 -34.20
CA SER A 236 -0.75 7.23 -33.93
C SER A 236 -1.98 6.56 -33.33
N VAL A 237 -2.00 5.23 -33.22
CA VAL A 237 -3.12 4.48 -32.62
C VAL A 237 -2.77 4.09 -31.19
N ASP A 238 -3.59 4.60 -30.26
CA ASP A 238 -3.70 4.30 -28.83
C ASP A 238 -2.70 3.26 -28.28
N PRO A 239 -1.68 3.65 -27.48
CA PRO A 239 -0.72 2.75 -26.85
C PRO A 239 -1.37 1.58 -26.09
N GLN A 240 -2.58 1.81 -25.57
CA GLN A 240 -3.35 0.81 -24.83
C GLN A 240 -3.85 -0.33 -25.73
N ALA A 241 -4.08 -0.09 -27.02
CA ALA A 241 -4.57 -1.12 -27.94
C ALA A 241 -3.51 -2.21 -28.22
N VAL A 242 -2.23 -1.82 -28.23
CA VAL A 242 -1.10 -2.76 -28.33
C VAL A 242 -0.98 -3.62 -27.06
N GLU A 243 -1.19 -3.03 -25.90
CA GLU A 243 -1.18 -3.74 -24.61
C GLU A 243 -2.33 -4.75 -24.52
N ARG A 244 -3.55 -4.35 -24.89
CA ARG A 244 -4.73 -5.24 -24.96
C ARG A 244 -4.49 -6.44 -25.90
N LEU A 245 -3.85 -6.24 -27.05
CA LEU A 245 -3.49 -7.33 -27.97
C LEU A 245 -2.45 -8.30 -27.35
N ARG A 246 -1.49 -7.79 -26.58
CA ARG A 246 -0.51 -8.61 -25.84
C ARG A 246 -1.20 -9.44 -24.77
N ASP A 247 -2.15 -8.86 -24.04
CA ASP A 247 -2.92 -9.56 -23.01
C ASP A 247 -3.72 -10.72 -23.60
N ILE A 248 -4.41 -10.51 -24.72
CA ILE A 248 -5.14 -11.57 -25.44
C ILE A 248 -4.17 -12.70 -25.85
N CYS A 249 -3.01 -12.35 -26.40
CA CYS A 249 -1.98 -13.34 -26.77
C CYS A 249 -1.40 -14.07 -25.56
N GLN A 250 -1.29 -13.39 -24.41
CA GLN A 250 -0.84 -13.96 -23.15
C GLN A 250 -1.86 -14.97 -22.58
N VAL A 251 -3.16 -14.69 -22.68
CA VAL A 251 -4.23 -15.62 -22.28
C VAL A 251 -4.12 -16.91 -23.10
N LEU A 252 -4.05 -16.81 -24.42
CA LEU A 252 -3.91 -17.97 -25.32
C LEU A 252 -2.60 -18.73 -25.10
N ALA A 253 -1.49 -18.03 -24.88
CA ALA A 253 -0.21 -18.65 -24.57
C ALA A 253 -0.23 -19.39 -23.20
N THR A 254 -0.97 -18.87 -22.24
CA THR A 254 -1.15 -19.51 -20.93
C THR A 254 -2.01 -20.76 -21.04
N LEU A 255 -3.06 -20.73 -21.85
CA LEU A 255 -3.91 -21.88 -22.14
C LEU A 255 -3.10 -23.01 -22.83
N ALA A 256 -2.31 -22.68 -23.85
CA ALA A 256 -1.39 -23.63 -24.49
C ALA A 256 -0.36 -24.22 -23.51
N ARG A 257 0.18 -23.39 -22.61
CA ARG A 257 1.12 -23.81 -21.56
C ARG A 257 0.47 -24.80 -20.58
N ASN A 258 -0.76 -24.56 -20.17
CA ASN A 258 -1.50 -25.43 -19.25
C ASN A 258 -1.74 -26.81 -19.86
N HIS A 259 -2.10 -26.88 -21.15
CA HIS A 259 -2.22 -28.14 -21.86
C HIS A 259 -0.88 -28.87 -22.02
N ALA A 260 0.19 -28.16 -22.36
CA ALA A 260 1.53 -28.74 -22.40
C ALA A 260 1.96 -29.31 -21.04
N ALA A 261 1.61 -28.62 -19.94
CA ALA A 261 1.88 -29.08 -18.58
C ALA A 261 1.11 -30.35 -18.24
N ARG A 262 -0.19 -30.39 -18.52
CA ARG A 262 -1.02 -31.58 -18.30
C ARG A 262 -0.53 -32.79 -19.09
N ALA A 263 -0.11 -32.59 -20.35
CA ALA A 263 0.46 -33.66 -21.17
C ALA A 263 1.75 -34.25 -20.56
N VAL A 264 2.59 -33.41 -19.94
CA VAL A 264 3.83 -33.85 -19.28
C VAL A 264 3.56 -34.49 -17.91
N VAL A 265 2.58 -34.01 -17.14
CA VAL A 265 2.20 -34.58 -15.83
C VAL A 265 1.54 -35.94 -15.97
N LEU A 266 0.66 -36.12 -16.96
CA LEU A 266 0.01 -37.42 -17.22
C LEU A 266 1.01 -38.52 -17.62
N ARG A 267 2.25 -38.15 -17.95
CA ARG A 267 3.37 -39.06 -18.22
C ARG A 267 4.06 -39.57 -16.94
N SER A 268 4.12 -38.77 -15.85
CA SER A 268 4.94 -39.07 -14.67
C SER A 268 4.28 -40.00 -13.65
N ARG A 269 3.00 -40.36 -13.82
CA ARG A 269 2.33 -41.35 -12.97
C ARG A 269 2.96 -42.74 -13.11
N PRO A 270 3.24 -43.47 -12.01
CA PRO A 270 3.83 -44.81 -12.07
C PRO A 270 2.82 -45.80 -12.66
N LYS A 271 3.14 -46.41 -13.80
CA LYS A 271 2.30 -47.45 -14.42
C LYS A 271 2.85 -48.85 -14.14
N THR A 272 2.05 -49.63 -13.42
CA THR A 272 2.25 -51.04 -13.05
C THR A 272 2.06 -52.02 -14.21
N ASP A 273 1.44 -51.65 -15.34
CA ASP A 273 1.04 -52.62 -16.38
C ASP A 273 1.63 -52.45 -17.80
N LEU A 274 2.59 -51.54 -18.02
CA LEU A 274 3.22 -51.42 -19.34
C LEU A 274 4.45 -52.33 -19.47
N LYS A 275 4.36 -53.34 -20.34
CA LYS A 275 5.48 -54.23 -20.71
C LYS A 275 6.72 -53.40 -21.07
N THR A 276 7.90 -53.88 -20.68
CA THR A 276 9.19 -53.16 -20.68
C THR A 276 9.58 -52.49 -22.01
N ARG A 277 9.07 -52.98 -23.16
CA ARG A 277 9.26 -52.38 -24.50
C ARG A 277 8.37 -51.15 -24.79
N GLN A 278 7.22 -51.01 -24.14
CA GLN A 278 6.27 -49.91 -24.37
C GLN A 278 6.64 -48.62 -23.61
N LYS A 279 7.38 -48.73 -22.49
CA LYS A 279 7.88 -47.58 -21.71
C LYS A 279 8.92 -46.73 -22.47
N SER A 280 9.66 -47.31 -23.41
CA SER A 280 10.73 -46.60 -24.14
C SER A 280 10.26 -45.75 -25.32
N LEU A 281 9.01 -45.93 -25.80
CA LEU A 281 8.52 -45.30 -27.03
C LEU A 281 7.59 -44.09 -26.79
N LEU A 282 6.90 -44.03 -25.65
CA LEU A 282 6.07 -42.89 -25.25
C LEU A 282 6.82 -41.53 -25.22
N PRO A 283 8.08 -41.45 -24.78
CA PRO A 283 8.83 -40.19 -24.81
C PRO A 283 9.06 -39.65 -26.23
N LEU A 284 9.16 -40.53 -27.23
CA LEU A 284 9.33 -40.15 -28.63
C LEU A 284 8.03 -39.58 -29.22
N LEU A 285 6.87 -40.07 -28.77
CA LEU A 285 5.56 -39.52 -29.14
C LEU A 285 5.30 -38.13 -28.55
N LEU A 286 5.80 -37.87 -27.34
CA LEU A 286 5.67 -36.58 -26.66
C LEU A 286 6.76 -35.57 -27.04
N LEU A 287 7.70 -35.92 -27.93
CA LEU A 287 8.78 -35.06 -28.38
C LEU A 287 8.33 -33.69 -28.94
N PRO A 288 7.16 -33.56 -29.60
CA PRO A 288 6.61 -32.27 -30.05
C PRO A 288 6.32 -31.27 -28.91
N SER A 289 6.33 -31.69 -27.64
CA SER A 289 6.28 -30.77 -26.49
C SER A 289 7.51 -29.84 -26.41
N VAL A 290 8.67 -30.28 -26.92
CA VAL A 290 9.93 -29.51 -26.90
C VAL A 290 9.85 -28.22 -27.73
N PRO A 291 9.47 -28.26 -29.03
CA PRO A 291 9.28 -27.04 -29.80
C PRO A 291 8.13 -26.18 -29.25
N VAL A 292 7.04 -26.78 -28.77
CA VAL A 292 5.90 -26.07 -28.14
C VAL A 292 6.36 -25.23 -26.94
N CYS A 293 7.06 -25.83 -25.98
CA CYS A 293 7.57 -25.13 -24.79
C CYS A 293 8.60 -24.04 -25.14
N ARG A 294 9.45 -24.27 -26.15
CA ARG A 294 10.42 -23.27 -26.61
C ARG A 294 9.75 -22.07 -27.27
N LEU A 295 8.73 -22.31 -28.09
CA LEU A 295 7.95 -21.24 -28.71
C LEU A 295 7.21 -20.41 -27.65
N LEU A 296 6.63 -21.05 -26.63
CA LEU A 296 6.06 -20.31 -25.50
C LEU A 296 7.08 -19.43 -24.76
N ARG A 297 8.34 -19.87 -24.63
CA ARG A 297 9.42 -19.05 -24.08
C ARG A 297 9.82 -17.90 -25.01
N ALA A 298 9.88 -18.15 -26.32
CA ALA A 298 10.21 -17.11 -27.30
C ALA A 298 9.13 -16.02 -27.36
N LEU A 299 7.85 -16.40 -27.30
CA LEU A 299 6.74 -15.46 -27.23
C LEU A 299 6.74 -14.65 -25.93
N ALA A 300 7.00 -15.31 -24.80
CA ALA A 300 7.12 -14.63 -23.50
C ALA A 300 8.30 -13.64 -23.47
N ALA A 301 9.44 -13.98 -24.09
CA ALA A 301 10.58 -13.08 -24.22
C ALA A 301 10.32 -11.86 -25.14
N CYS A 302 9.28 -11.92 -25.96
CA CYS A 302 8.81 -10.82 -26.79
C CYS A 302 7.61 -10.08 -26.16
N ASN A 303 7.40 -10.19 -24.84
CA ASN A 303 6.26 -9.61 -24.12
C ASN A 303 4.90 -9.94 -24.76
N PHE A 304 4.77 -11.17 -25.27
CA PHE A 304 3.55 -11.66 -25.95
C PHE A 304 3.12 -10.84 -27.16
N ASP A 305 4.00 -10.04 -27.77
CA ASP A 305 3.68 -9.31 -29.00
C ASP A 305 3.81 -10.23 -30.22
N PRO A 306 2.71 -10.54 -30.94
CA PRO A 306 2.73 -11.46 -32.07
C PRO A 306 3.43 -10.88 -33.32
N ARG A 307 3.70 -9.57 -33.34
CA ARG A 307 4.30 -8.86 -34.49
C ARG A 307 5.83 -8.87 -34.44
N HIS A 308 6.41 -9.22 -33.28
CA HIS A 308 7.84 -9.10 -33.07
C HIS A 308 8.62 -10.01 -34.03
N PRO A 309 9.65 -9.50 -34.75
CA PRO A 309 10.35 -10.27 -35.79
C PRO A 309 11.03 -11.53 -35.26
N ARG A 310 11.52 -11.53 -34.01
CA ARG A 310 12.08 -12.74 -33.35
C ARG A 310 11.08 -13.88 -33.18
N TRP A 311 9.78 -13.58 -33.05
CA TRP A 311 8.71 -14.58 -32.95
C TRP A 311 8.39 -15.20 -34.31
N LEU A 312 8.42 -14.37 -35.37
CA LEU A 312 8.12 -14.77 -36.75
C LEU A 312 9.30 -15.45 -37.47
N GLN A 313 10.52 -15.39 -36.91
CA GLN A 313 11.69 -16.00 -37.53
C GLN A 313 11.54 -17.53 -37.69
N PRO A 314 11.79 -18.08 -38.90
CA PRO A 314 11.40 -19.44 -39.21
C PRO A 314 12.34 -20.53 -38.67
N ARG A 315 13.60 -20.24 -38.30
CA ARG A 315 14.60 -21.29 -37.98
C ARG A 315 15.68 -20.84 -36.97
N GLU A 316 15.63 -21.39 -35.75
CA GLU A 316 16.73 -21.33 -34.77
C GLU A 316 17.77 -22.43 -35.06
N GLY A 317 19.06 -22.09 -35.10
CA GLY A 317 20.16 -23.04 -35.40
C GLY A 317 20.39 -24.14 -34.35
N LEU A 318 20.01 -23.93 -33.09
CA LEU A 318 20.24 -24.87 -31.98
C LEU A 318 19.11 -25.89 -31.77
N MET A 319 17.96 -25.71 -32.43
CA MET A 319 16.80 -26.57 -32.19
C MET A 319 17.01 -28.05 -32.59
N PRO A 320 17.69 -28.37 -33.71
CA PRO A 320 17.99 -29.77 -34.07
C PRO A 320 18.79 -30.51 -32.97
N LEU A 321 19.77 -29.83 -32.36
CA LEU A 321 20.59 -30.40 -31.28
C LEU A 321 19.76 -30.67 -30.03
N ARG A 322 18.83 -29.75 -29.67
CA ARG A 322 17.96 -29.91 -28.50
C ARG A 322 16.94 -31.03 -28.69
N VAL A 323 16.32 -31.13 -29.86
CA VAL A 323 15.38 -32.21 -30.18
C VAL A 323 16.11 -33.56 -30.15
N ALA A 324 17.32 -33.64 -30.71
CA ALA A 324 18.15 -34.84 -30.66
C ALA A 324 18.57 -35.22 -29.21
N TRP A 325 18.91 -34.21 -28.39
CA TRP A 325 19.25 -34.41 -26.97
C TRP A 325 18.08 -34.98 -26.16
N HIS A 326 16.90 -34.40 -26.30
CA HIS A 326 15.68 -34.85 -25.62
C HIS A 326 15.22 -36.23 -26.11
N ALA A 327 15.33 -36.50 -27.42
CA ALA A 327 15.06 -37.83 -27.97
C ALA A 327 16.04 -38.89 -27.43
N MET A 328 17.32 -38.56 -27.29
CA MET A 328 18.35 -39.49 -26.76
C MET A 328 18.13 -39.81 -25.26
N ARG A 329 17.78 -38.81 -24.45
CA ARG A 329 17.52 -39.00 -23.02
C ARG A 329 16.12 -39.53 -22.70
N GLY A 330 15.25 -39.63 -23.71
CA GLY A 330 13.84 -39.96 -23.50
C GLY A 330 13.14 -38.96 -22.60
N THR A 331 13.44 -37.66 -22.66
CA THR A 331 12.82 -36.61 -21.83
C THR A 331 11.96 -35.68 -22.68
N SER A 332 10.83 -35.22 -22.14
CA SER A 332 10.00 -34.16 -22.75
C SER A 332 10.37 -32.81 -22.12
N ALA A 333 10.22 -31.71 -22.85
CA ALA A 333 10.47 -30.39 -22.25
C ALA A 333 9.41 -30.10 -21.20
N THR A 334 9.84 -29.80 -19.97
CA THR A 334 8.96 -29.26 -18.94
C THR A 334 8.47 -27.88 -19.41
N PRO A 335 7.15 -27.61 -19.34
CA PRO A 335 6.65 -26.26 -19.56
C PRO A 335 7.22 -25.35 -18.48
N PRO A 336 7.58 -24.11 -18.81
CA PRO A 336 8.13 -23.21 -17.82
C PRO A 336 7.04 -22.80 -16.83
N LYS A 337 7.14 -23.29 -15.61
CA LYS A 337 7.10 -22.53 -14.37
C LYS A 337 8.02 -23.32 -13.40
N MET A 338 8.73 -22.74 -12.42
CA MET A 338 8.09 -22.03 -11.31
C MET A 338 9.10 -21.34 -10.36
N ARG A 339 9.07 -20.00 -10.34
CA ARG A 339 9.04 -19.11 -9.15
C ARG A 339 9.72 -19.61 -7.86
N GLU A 340 11.04 -19.71 -7.86
CA GLU A 340 11.81 -20.10 -6.68
C GLU A 340 12.14 -18.92 -5.78
N ILE A 341 12.26 -19.18 -4.48
CA ILE A 341 12.74 -18.23 -3.47
C ILE A 341 13.97 -18.84 -2.80
N LEU A 342 15.05 -18.06 -2.70
CA LEU A 342 16.21 -18.45 -1.90
C LEU A 342 16.05 -17.93 -0.48
N TYR A 343 16.19 -18.82 0.50
CA TYR A 343 16.03 -18.49 1.91
C TYR A 343 17.41 -18.43 2.60
N LEU A 344 17.71 -17.31 3.24
CA LEU A 344 19.00 -17.00 3.84
C LEU A 344 18.82 -16.89 5.36
N MET A 345 19.49 -17.76 6.11
CA MET A 345 19.50 -17.78 7.57
C MET A 345 20.84 -17.23 8.06
N ILE A 346 20.80 -16.13 8.81
CA ILE A 346 22.02 -15.40 9.19
C ILE A 346 22.07 -15.17 10.70
N GLY A 347 23.19 -15.62 11.30
CA GLY A 347 23.48 -15.48 12.72
C GLY A 347 22.62 -16.37 13.62
N GLN A 348 22.94 -16.38 14.91
CA GLN A 348 22.31 -17.28 15.90
C GLN A 348 20.77 -17.23 15.88
N CYS A 349 20.19 -16.03 15.99
CA CYS A 349 18.73 -15.85 16.02
C CYS A 349 18.08 -16.27 14.68
N GLY A 350 18.67 -15.85 13.55
CA GLY A 350 18.17 -16.18 12.21
C GLY A 350 18.19 -17.69 11.94
N ASN A 351 19.27 -18.38 12.33
CA ASN A 351 19.40 -19.83 12.21
C ASN A 351 18.39 -20.58 13.08
N GLN A 352 18.12 -20.14 14.31
CA GLN A 352 17.14 -20.80 15.19
C GLN A 352 15.69 -20.61 14.71
N ILE A 353 15.32 -19.39 14.31
CA ILE A 353 13.99 -19.11 13.76
C ILE A 353 13.81 -19.84 12.42
N GLY A 354 14.83 -19.79 11.56
CA GLY A 354 14.84 -20.47 10.28
C GLY A 354 14.71 -21.97 10.42
N ALA A 355 15.44 -22.61 11.34
CA ALA A 355 15.30 -24.03 11.62
C ALA A 355 13.84 -24.37 11.98
N LYS A 356 13.22 -23.62 12.90
CA LYS A 356 11.81 -23.84 13.28
C LYS A 356 10.83 -23.58 12.14
N PHE A 357 11.07 -22.58 11.30
CA PHE A 357 10.29 -22.32 10.10
C PHE A 357 10.31 -23.51 9.13
N TRP A 358 11.48 -24.10 8.89
CA TRP A 358 11.60 -25.28 8.04
C TRP A 358 10.92 -26.52 8.62
N GLU A 359 10.94 -26.70 9.95
CA GLU A 359 10.16 -27.77 10.60
C GLU A 359 8.65 -27.60 10.31
N VAL A 360 8.12 -26.38 10.49
CA VAL A 360 6.68 -26.09 10.28
C VAL A 360 6.29 -26.27 8.82
N ILE A 361 7.11 -25.82 7.88
CA ILE A 361 6.81 -25.95 6.45
C ILE A 361 6.96 -27.39 5.97
N ALA A 362 7.99 -28.11 6.41
CA ALA A 362 8.14 -29.53 6.08
C ALA A 362 6.91 -30.32 6.55
N ASP A 363 6.45 -30.06 7.77
CA ASP A 363 5.23 -30.63 8.32
C ASP A 363 3.97 -30.28 7.50
N GLU A 364 3.82 -29.01 7.07
CA GLU A 364 2.68 -28.57 6.24
C GLU A 364 2.64 -29.22 4.85
N HIS A 365 3.82 -29.48 4.27
CA HIS A 365 3.95 -30.16 2.98
C HIS A 365 4.06 -31.69 3.11
N GLY A 366 4.00 -32.24 4.33
CA GLY A 366 4.08 -33.69 4.56
C GLY A 366 5.46 -34.29 4.25
N ILE A 367 6.54 -33.54 4.41
CA ILE A 367 7.92 -33.99 4.16
C ILE A 367 8.49 -34.52 5.47
N GLY A 368 8.97 -35.76 5.47
CA GLY A 368 9.65 -36.35 6.62
C GLY A 368 11.07 -35.78 6.83
N PRO A 369 11.71 -36.03 7.99
CA PRO A 369 13.10 -35.62 8.24
C PRO A 369 14.13 -36.19 7.26
N ASP A 370 13.79 -37.31 6.62
CA ASP A 370 14.54 -37.96 5.56
C ASP A 370 14.44 -37.22 4.20
N GLY A 371 13.51 -36.28 4.07
CA GLY A 371 13.24 -35.50 2.86
C GLY A 371 12.29 -36.20 1.88
N PHE A 372 11.65 -37.29 2.28
CA PHE A 372 10.64 -37.96 1.44
C PHE A 372 9.24 -37.43 1.74
N TYR A 373 8.43 -37.28 0.68
CA TYR A 373 7.04 -36.90 0.81
C TYR A 373 6.19 -38.06 1.34
N ARG A 374 5.42 -37.80 2.39
CA ARG A 374 4.47 -38.71 3.06
C ARG A 374 3.12 -38.02 3.30
N GLY A 375 2.82 -36.99 2.53
CA GLY A 375 1.56 -36.24 2.65
C GLY A 375 0.38 -36.93 1.97
N ASP A 376 -0.82 -36.46 2.32
CA ASP A 376 -2.09 -37.04 1.88
C ASP A 376 -2.80 -36.22 0.78
N SER A 377 -2.29 -35.02 0.45
CA SER A 377 -2.98 -34.04 -0.40
C SER A 377 -2.12 -33.55 -1.57
N ASP A 378 -2.66 -33.67 -2.79
CA ASP A 378 -2.02 -33.19 -4.03
C ASP A 378 -1.67 -31.69 -3.99
N LEU A 379 -2.43 -30.88 -3.24
CA LEU A 379 -2.20 -29.44 -3.07
C LEU A 379 -0.85 -29.14 -2.39
N GLN A 380 -0.31 -30.07 -1.61
CA GLN A 380 0.99 -29.92 -0.95
C GLN A 380 2.15 -30.03 -1.95
N ILE A 381 1.97 -30.78 -3.04
CA ILE A 381 3.01 -31.01 -4.04
C ILE A 381 2.99 -29.92 -5.13
N GLU A 382 1.82 -29.35 -5.42
CA GLU A 382 1.63 -28.44 -6.56
C GLU A 382 2.62 -27.27 -6.59
N ARG A 383 2.94 -26.67 -5.43
CA ARG A 383 3.85 -25.52 -5.28
C ARG A 383 5.09 -25.77 -4.42
N ILE A 384 5.50 -27.03 -4.28
CA ILE A 384 6.60 -27.43 -3.41
C ILE A 384 7.97 -26.85 -3.82
N HIS A 385 8.21 -26.68 -5.11
CA HIS A 385 9.47 -26.23 -5.70
C HIS A 385 9.81 -24.76 -5.40
N VAL A 386 8.86 -23.98 -4.84
CA VAL A 386 9.10 -22.58 -4.44
C VAL A 386 10.20 -22.52 -3.39
N TYR A 387 10.14 -23.44 -2.42
CA TYR A 387 11.06 -23.52 -1.29
C TYR A 387 11.96 -24.76 -1.32
N PHE A 388 11.51 -25.85 -1.94
CA PHE A 388 12.27 -27.09 -2.03
C PHE A 388 12.83 -27.31 -3.43
N MET A 389 13.89 -28.10 -3.51
CA MET A 389 14.45 -28.63 -4.73
C MET A 389 14.29 -30.16 -4.71
N GLU A 390 13.81 -30.71 -5.81
CA GLU A 390 13.71 -32.16 -5.98
C GLU A 390 15.07 -32.72 -6.40
N ALA A 391 15.71 -33.48 -5.51
CA ALA A 391 16.96 -34.17 -5.76
C ALA A 391 16.73 -35.56 -6.39
N ALA A 392 17.81 -36.15 -6.92
CA ALA A 392 17.78 -37.49 -7.50
C ALA A 392 17.26 -38.51 -6.47
N GLY A 393 16.23 -39.29 -6.85
CA GLY A 393 15.58 -40.26 -5.98
C GLY A 393 14.28 -39.76 -5.32
N GLY A 394 13.77 -38.58 -5.68
CA GLY A 394 12.50 -38.05 -5.16
C GLY A 394 12.60 -37.44 -3.76
N ARG A 395 13.83 -37.15 -3.31
CA ARG A 395 14.12 -36.47 -2.04
C ARG A 395 13.99 -34.96 -2.22
N MET A 396 13.22 -34.30 -1.37
CA MET A 396 13.05 -32.85 -1.36
C MET A 396 14.07 -32.21 -0.41
N VAL A 397 14.82 -31.24 -0.91
CA VAL A 397 15.88 -30.52 -0.16
C VAL A 397 15.54 -29.02 -0.12
N PRO A 398 15.55 -28.36 1.04
CA PRO A 398 15.33 -26.91 1.17
C PRO A 398 16.34 -26.08 0.36
N ARG A 399 15.86 -25.03 -0.31
CA ARG A 399 16.69 -24.00 -0.97
C ARG A 399 17.12 -22.96 0.05
N THR A 400 18.14 -23.32 0.83
CA THR A 400 18.60 -22.51 1.96
C THR A 400 20.09 -22.32 1.97
N VAL A 401 20.54 -21.17 2.45
CA VAL A 401 21.93 -20.93 2.87
C VAL A 401 21.92 -20.60 4.36
N LEU A 402 22.78 -21.26 5.12
CA LEU A 402 22.97 -21.01 6.55
C LEU A 402 24.34 -20.38 6.73
N ALA A 403 24.38 -19.20 7.35
CA ALA A 403 25.60 -18.46 7.60
C ALA A 403 25.68 -18.05 9.07
N ASP A 404 26.83 -18.28 9.69
CA ASP A 404 27.15 -17.72 11.01
C ASP A 404 28.67 -17.53 11.15
N LEU A 405 29.09 -16.54 11.92
CA LEU A 405 30.50 -16.35 12.25
C LEU A 405 30.97 -17.35 13.32
N GLU A 406 30.02 -17.92 14.06
CA GLU A 406 30.28 -18.92 15.10
C GLU A 406 29.82 -20.33 14.66
N PRO A 407 30.68 -21.36 14.77
CA PRO A 407 30.34 -22.71 14.31
C PRO A 407 29.31 -23.41 15.22
N GLY A 408 29.27 -23.04 16.50
CA GLY A 408 28.45 -23.74 17.51
C GLY A 408 26.94 -23.66 17.21
N THR A 409 26.47 -22.59 16.58
CA THR A 409 25.04 -22.46 16.24
C THR A 409 24.63 -23.45 15.15
N LEU A 410 25.47 -23.66 14.14
CA LEU A 410 25.19 -24.59 13.04
C LEU A 410 25.20 -26.05 13.50
N ASP A 411 26.04 -26.40 14.48
CA ASP A 411 26.03 -27.73 15.09
C ASP A 411 24.72 -28.03 15.82
N THR A 412 24.11 -27.02 16.46
CA THR A 412 22.77 -27.17 17.06
C THR A 412 21.67 -27.38 16.02
N VAL A 413 21.76 -26.72 14.87
CA VAL A 413 20.80 -26.91 13.76
C VAL A 413 20.97 -28.29 13.14
N ARG A 414 22.21 -28.76 12.97
CA ARG A 414 22.53 -30.07 12.40
C ARG A 414 22.09 -31.23 13.30
N SER A 415 22.20 -31.07 14.62
CA SER A 415 21.71 -32.04 15.62
C SER A 415 20.19 -31.96 15.84
N GLY A 416 19.51 -30.96 15.28
CA GLY A 416 18.07 -30.81 15.35
C GLY A 416 17.29 -31.90 14.58
N PRO A 417 15.97 -32.00 14.80
CA PRO A 417 15.13 -33.08 14.26
C PRO A 417 15.11 -33.12 12.72
N TYR A 418 15.22 -31.97 12.07
CA TYR A 418 15.27 -31.82 10.61
C TYR A 418 16.67 -31.45 10.11
N GLY A 419 17.73 -31.59 10.92
CA GLY A 419 19.09 -31.21 10.54
C GLY A 419 19.62 -31.96 9.31
N CYS A 420 19.24 -33.23 9.14
CA CYS A 420 19.64 -34.06 7.99
C CYS A 420 18.99 -33.63 6.66
N LEU A 421 17.97 -32.76 6.71
CA LEU A 421 17.25 -32.28 5.53
C LEU A 421 18.09 -31.24 4.74
N PHE A 422 18.89 -30.44 5.43
CA PHE A 422 19.72 -29.40 4.83
C PHE A 422 20.92 -29.98 4.08
N ARG A 423 21.30 -29.34 2.97
CA ARG A 423 22.50 -29.71 2.21
C ARG A 423 23.76 -29.31 3.01
N PRO A 424 24.71 -30.24 3.28
CA PRO A 424 25.95 -29.92 3.99
C PRO A 424 26.79 -28.82 3.32
N ASP A 425 26.74 -28.74 1.99
CA ASP A 425 27.49 -27.75 1.20
C ASP A 425 26.96 -26.31 1.37
N ASN A 426 25.78 -26.13 1.96
CA ASN A 426 25.13 -24.83 2.12
C ASN A 426 25.34 -24.23 3.52
N PHE A 427 26.20 -24.84 4.34
CA PHE A 427 26.61 -24.32 5.64
C PHE A 427 27.90 -23.52 5.48
N ALA A 428 27.82 -22.20 5.69
CA ALA A 428 28.97 -21.31 5.79
C ALA A 428 29.19 -20.93 7.25
N PHE A 429 30.39 -21.20 7.78
CA PHE A 429 30.76 -20.82 9.15
C PHE A 429 32.15 -20.22 9.25
N GLY A 430 32.33 -19.39 10.28
CA GLY A 430 33.59 -18.75 10.60
C GLY A 430 34.32 -19.40 11.75
N ASN A 431 35.51 -18.87 12.02
CA ASN A 431 36.33 -19.28 13.15
C ASN A 431 36.24 -18.30 14.33
N ALA A 432 35.86 -17.04 14.07
CA ALA A 432 35.78 -15.97 15.04
C ALA A 432 34.39 -15.32 15.04
N GLY A 433 33.80 -15.17 16.22
CA GLY A 433 32.48 -14.54 16.38
C GLY A 433 32.53 -13.02 16.41
N ALA A 434 31.43 -12.36 16.02
CA ALA A 434 31.34 -10.90 16.04
C ALA A 434 31.20 -10.28 17.45
N GLY A 435 30.95 -11.09 18.50
CA GLY A 435 30.91 -10.60 19.89
C GLY A 435 29.88 -9.49 20.15
N ASN A 436 28.71 -9.56 19.51
CA ASN A 436 27.65 -8.53 19.55
C ASN A 436 28.09 -7.13 19.06
N ASN A 437 29.13 -7.04 18.24
CA ASN A 437 29.56 -5.80 17.60
C ASN A 437 29.18 -5.78 16.12
N TRP A 438 28.36 -4.82 15.71
CA TRP A 438 27.95 -4.64 14.31
C TRP A 438 29.14 -4.33 13.39
N ALA A 439 30.08 -3.48 13.82
CA ALA A 439 31.22 -3.08 12.99
C ALA A 439 32.10 -4.28 12.63
N LYS A 440 32.31 -5.21 13.57
CA LYS A 440 33.01 -6.47 13.30
C LYS A 440 32.32 -7.32 12.23
N GLY A 441 31.00 -7.44 12.37
CA GLY A 441 30.20 -8.18 11.40
C GLY A 441 30.16 -7.53 10.01
N HIS A 442 30.30 -6.20 9.92
CA HIS A 442 30.15 -5.47 8.67
C HIS A 442 31.47 -5.19 7.94
N TYR A 443 32.54 -4.85 8.68
CA TYR A 443 33.79 -4.38 8.09
C TYR A 443 34.96 -5.36 8.20
N THR A 444 35.00 -6.22 9.23
CA THR A 444 36.13 -7.12 9.48
C THR A 444 35.77 -8.59 9.22
N GLU A 445 35.34 -9.32 10.24
CA GLU A 445 35.11 -10.78 10.17
C GLU A 445 34.04 -11.17 9.14
N GLY A 446 32.94 -10.41 9.06
CA GLY A 446 31.89 -10.70 8.08
C GLY A 446 32.27 -10.35 6.64
N ALA A 447 33.17 -9.38 6.44
CA ALA A 447 33.67 -9.03 5.12
C ALA A 447 34.60 -10.11 4.57
N GLU A 448 35.39 -10.77 5.42
CA GLU A 448 36.23 -11.91 5.00
C GLU A 448 35.40 -13.12 4.55
N MET A 449 34.25 -13.37 5.19
CA MET A 449 33.40 -14.52 4.87
C MET A 449 32.44 -14.29 3.70
N ILE A 450 32.16 -13.04 3.35
CA ILE A 450 31.06 -12.70 2.44
C ILE A 450 31.21 -13.34 1.06
N GLU A 451 32.44 -13.47 0.56
CA GLU A 451 32.74 -14.06 -0.74
C GLU A 451 32.32 -15.54 -0.78
N SER A 452 32.65 -16.31 0.27
CA SER A 452 32.27 -17.71 0.42
C SER A 452 30.74 -17.90 0.47
N ILE A 453 30.04 -17.04 1.22
CA ILE A 453 28.58 -17.06 1.28
C ILE A 453 27.99 -16.74 -0.10
N MET A 454 28.54 -15.73 -0.78
CA MET A 454 28.08 -15.34 -2.11
C MET A 454 28.29 -16.45 -3.14
N GLU A 455 29.38 -17.22 -3.10
CA GLU A 455 29.57 -18.38 -3.98
C GLU A 455 28.45 -19.42 -3.83
N ILE A 456 28.02 -19.69 -2.59
CA ILE A 456 26.90 -20.60 -2.31
C ILE A 456 25.59 -20.01 -2.84
N VAL A 457 25.35 -18.72 -2.60
CA VAL A 457 24.17 -17.99 -3.10
C VAL A 457 24.09 -18.07 -4.63
N HIS A 458 25.20 -17.81 -5.34
CA HIS A 458 25.26 -17.90 -6.80
C HIS A 458 24.94 -19.30 -7.30
N ARG A 459 25.52 -20.33 -6.67
CA ARG A 459 25.26 -21.73 -7.02
C ARG A 459 23.78 -22.10 -6.92
N GLU A 460 23.12 -21.67 -5.85
CA GLU A 460 21.69 -21.94 -5.65
C GLU A 460 20.81 -21.08 -6.59
N CYS A 461 21.21 -19.84 -6.88
CA CYS A 461 20.55 -18.99 -7.87
C CYS A 461 20.62 -19.58 -9.29
N GLU A 462 21.77 -20.13 -9.69
CA GLU A 462 21.95 -20.83 -10.97
C GLU A 462 21.13 -22.12 -11.06
N ALA A 463 20.87 -22.76 -9.92
CA ALA A 463 20.01 -23.94 -9.81
C ALA A 463 18.50 -23.62 -9.86
N CYS A 464 18.11 -22.35 -9.95
CA CYS A 464 16.72 -21.92 -10.09
C CYS A 464 16.37 -21.66 -11.57
N ASP A 465 15.16 -22.04 -11.99
CA ASP A 465 14.68 -21.74 -13.33
C ASP A 465 14.27 -20.26 -13.46
N CYS A 466 13.63 -19.68 -12.43
CA CYS A 466 13.17 -18.30 -12.40
C CYS A 466 13.04 -17.75 -10.95
N LEU A 467 14.18 -17.31 -10.40
CA LEU A 467 14.28 -16.72 -9.07
C LEU A 467 13.35 -15.51 -8.89
N GLN A 468 12.47 -15.54 -7.90
CA GLN A 468 11.64 -14.39 -7.52
C GLN A 468 12.41 -13.34 -6.73
N GLY A 469 13.19 -13.81 -5.74
CA GLY A 469 13.82 -12.97 -4.75
C GLY A 469 14.44 -13.77 -3.61
N PHE A 470 14.90 -13.02 -2.62
CA PHE A 470 15.59 -13.52 -1.44
C PHE A 470 14.75 -13.24 -0.20
N GLN A 471 14.70 -14.23 0.70
CA GLN A 471 14.13 -14.08 2.04
C GLN A 471 15.25 -14.20 3.06
N VAL A 472 15.58 -13.10 3.73
CA VAL A 472 16.63 -13.05 4.75
C VAL A 472 16.00 -13.08 6.13
N VAL A 473 16.49 -13.92 7.02
CA VAL A 473 16.06 -13.97 8.42
C VAL A 473 17.26 -13.72 9.32
N HIS A 474 17.17 -12.65 10.09
CA HIS A 474 18.27 -12.17 10.93
C HIS A 474 17.75 -11.38 12.15
N SER A 475 18.65 -11.09 13.09
CA SER A 475 18.39 -10.20 14.22
C SER A 475 19.05 -8.85 14.02
N MET A 476 18.40 -7.79 14.45
CA MET A 476 18.94 -6.41 14.40
C MET A 476 19.86 -6.08 15.57
N GLY A 477 19.74 -6.77 16.71
CA GLY A 477 20.52 -6.49 17.92
C GLY A 477 21.89 -7.18 18.00
N GLY A 478 22.13 -8.23 17.22
CA GLY A 478 23.37 -9.01 17.26
C GLY A 478 24.51 -8.43 16.42
N GLY A 479 25.71 -8.99 16.53
CA GLY A 479 26.86 -8.59 15.69
C GLY A 479 26.81 -9.24 14.29
N THR A 480 26.70 -10.58 14.25
CA THR A 480 26.66 -11.34 12.99
C THR A 480 25.38 -11.09 12.19
N GLY A 481 24.22 -11.32 12.82
CA GLY A 481 22.94 -11.19 12.13
C GLY A 481 22.69 -9.78 11.58
N ALA A 482 23.13 -8.75 12.30
CA ALA A 482 22.87 -7.37 11.94
C ALA A 482 23.97 -6.80 11.03
N GLY A 483 25.25 -6.96 11.39
CA GLY A 483 26.40 -6.46 10.62
C GLY A 483 26.61 -7.22 9.30
N MET A 484 26.89 -8.52 9.40
CA MET A 484 27.12 -9.38 8.23
C MET A 484 25.84 -9.55 7.41
N GLY A 485 24.67 -9.59 8.06
CA GLY A 485 23.38 -9.67 7.37
C GLY A 485 23.10 -8.47 6.47
N THR A 486 23.34 -7.25 6.94
CA THR A 486 23.17 -6.05 6.11
C THR A 486 24.21 -5.96 5.00
N LEU A 487 25.46 -6.39 5.25
CA LEU A 487 26.49 -6.49 4.21
C LEU A 487 26.08 -7.47 3.09
N LEU A 488 25.55 -8.64 3.46
CA LEU A 488 25.07 -9.63 2.49
C LEU A 488 23.90 -9.11 1.66
N ILE A 489 22.96 -8.41 2.29
CA ILE A 489 21.84 -7.78 1.58
C ILE A 489 22.37 -6.76 0.55
N SER A 490 23.37 -5.95 0.92
CA SER A 490 24.00 -4.99 0.01
C SER A 490 24.63 -5.69 -1.20
N LYS A 491 25.44 -6.74 -0.96
CA LYS A 491 26.08 -7.51 -2.04
C LYS A 491 25.08 -8.23 -2.93
N ILE A 492 24.02 -8.80 -2.37
CA ILE A 492 22.96 -9.41 -3.17
C ILE A 492 22.25 -8.34 -4.02
N ARG A 493 22.04 -7.13 -3.50
CA ARG A 493 21.41 -6.04 -4.25
C ARG A 493 22.29 -5.54 -5.40
N GLU A 494 23.60 -5.50 -5.22
CA GLU A 494 24.58 -5.20 -6.28
C GLU A 494 24.52 -6.24 -7.43
N HIS A 495 24.51 -7.53 -7.10
CA HIS A 495 24.51 -8.60 -8.10
C HIS A 495 23.12 -8.88 -8.73
N TYR A 496 22.04 -8.68 -7.97
CA TYR A 496 20.67 -9.03 -8.34
C TYR A 496 19.69 -7.86 -8.11
N PRO A 497 19.85 -6.72 -8.79
CA PRO A 497 19.03 -5.52 -8.56
C PRO A 497 17.55 -5.70 -8.89
N ASP A 498 17.22 -6.53 -9.89
CA ASP A 498 15.84 -6.77 -10.33
C ASP A 498 15.05 -7.73 -9.42
N ARG A 499 15.69 -8.30 -8.40
CA ARG A 499 15.10 -9.32 -7.52
C ARG A 499 14.63 -8.69 -6.21
N ILE A 500 13.54 -9.24 -5.68
CA ILE A 500 12.93 -8.72 -4.46
C ILE A 500 13.74 -9.13 -3.26
N MET A 501 14.02 -8.17 -2.39
CA MET A 501 14.65 -8.40 -1.09
C MET A 501 13.60 -8.31 0.01
N CYS A 502 13.31 -9.45 0.63
CA CYS A 502 12.38 -9.57 1.75
C CYS A 502 13.16 -9.95 3.01
N THR A 503 12.96 -9.22 4.11
CA THR A 503 13.64 -9.50 5.38
C THR A 503 12.64 -9.76 6.50
N PHE A 504 12.92 -10.77 7.33
CA PHE A 504 12.28 -10.99 8.62
C PHE A 504 13.28 -10.56 9.69
N SER A 505 13.04 -9.38 10.26
CA SER A 505 14.00 -8.70 11.12
C SER A 505 13.51 -8.73 12.56
N CYS A 506 14.27 -9.40 13.44
CA CYS A 506 13.96 -9.47 14.86
C CYS A 506 14.57 -8.29 15.62
N TYR A 507 13.69 -7.49 16.22
CA TYR A 507 14.03 -6.30 16.99
C TYR A 507 14.34 -6.68 18.45
N PRO A 508 15.42 -6.14 19.02
CA PRO A 508 15.82 -6.45 20.38
C PRO A 508 14.90 -5.83 21.43
N SER A 509 14.90 -6.44 22.62
CA SER A 509 14.17 -5.92 23.79
C SER A 509 14.95 -6.19 25.07
N PRO A 510 15.07 -5.19 25.97
CA PRO A 510 15.76 -5.35 27.25
C PRO A 510 15.04 -6.31 28.22
N LYS A 511 13.79 -6.71 27.93
CA LYS A 511 13.08 -7.73 28.72
C LYS A 511 13.59 -9.15 28.46
N VAL A 512 14.23 -9.36 27.31
CA VAL A 512 14.58 -10.67 26.78
C VAL A 512 16.10 -10.86 26.73
N SER A 513 16.86 -9.78 26.50
CA SER A 513 18.32 -9.81 26.41
C SER A 513 18.98 -8.77 27.33
N ASP A 514 20.09 -9.19 27.94
CA ASP A 514 20.92 -8.35 28.84
C ASP A 514 22.00 -7.54 28.08
N VAL A 515 22.06 -7.66 26.75
CA VAL A 515 23.12 -7.03 25.93
C VAL A 515 22.84 -5.53 25.79
N VAL A 516 23.76 -4.71 26.29
CA VAL A 516 23.57 -3.25 26.35
C VAL A 516 23.78 -2.53 25.02
N VAL A 517 24.53 -3.10 24.07
CA VAL A 517 24.90 -2.46 22.80
C VAL A 517 23.90 -2.66 21.65
N GLU A 518 22.81 -3.40 21.90
CA GLU A 518 21.79 -3.70 20.88
C GLU A 518 21.16 -2.46 20.19
N PRO A 519 20.95 -1.31 20.88
CA PRO A 519 20.44 -0.12 20.21
C PRO A 519 21.38 0.41 19.12
N TYR A 520 22.71 0.34 19.31
CA TYR A 520 23.67 0.74 18.27
C TYR A 520 23.57 -0.16 17.05
N ASN A 521 23.64 -1.47 17.25
CA ASN A 521 23.54 -2.46 16.18
C ASN A 521 22.24 -2.31 15.38
N THR A 522 21.14 -2.02 16.08
CA THR A 522 19.82 -1.91 15.46
C THR A 522 19.70 -0.67 14.58
N ILE A 523 20.11 0.50 15.06
CA ILE A 523 20.01 1.75 14.28
C ILE A 523 20.94 1.71 13.06
N LEU A 524 22.17 1.21 13.22
CA LEU A 524 23.11 1.03 12.11
C LEU A 524 22.57 0.07 11.05
N SER A 525 21.97 -1.05 11.48
CA SER A 525 21.38 -2.01 10.55
C SER A 525 20.12 -1.48 9.89
N GLN A 526 19.30 -0.74 10.63
CA GLN A 526 18.07 -0.17 10.11
C GLN A 526 18.35 0.88 9.03
N ASN A 527 19.39 1.70 9.21
CA ASN A 527 19.87 2.63 8.20
C ASN A 527 20.10 1.93 6.84
N GLN A 528 20.74 0.75 6.86
CA GLN A 528 20.98 -0.04 5.65
C GLN A 528 19.69 -0.66 5.08
N LEU A 529 18.79 -1.17 5.94
CA LEU A 529 17.54 -1.79 5.48
C LEU A 529 16.56 -0.81 4.84
N ILE A 530 16.62 0.48 5.23
CA ILE A 530 15.78 1.52 4.62
C ILE A 530 16.05 1.65 3.11
N GLU A 531 17.30 1.50 2.70
CA GLU A 531 17.70 1.70 1.30
C GLU A 531 17.73 0.39 0.51
N LEU A 532 18.12 -0.71 1.16
CA LEU A 532 18.42 -1.97 0.47
C LEU A 532 17.26 -2.97 0.43
N ALA A 533 16.39 -2.97 1.45
CA ALA A 533 15.29 -3.93 1.52
C ALA A 533 14.05 -3.36 0.85
N GLU A 534 13.29 -4.20 0.14
CA GLU A 534 12.00 -3.81 -0.43
C GLU A 534 10.85 -4.13 0.53
N GLN A 535 10.96 -5.17 1.36
CA GLN A 535 9.94 -5.57 2.32
C GLN A 535 10.61 -5.99 3.63
N THR A 536 10.22 -5.38 4.75
CA THR A 536 10.78 -5.72 6.06
C THR A 536 9.66 -6.05 7.04
N PHE A 537 9.57 -7.30 7.45
CA PHE A 537 8.65 -7.73 8.50
C PHE A 537 9.30 -7.53 9.86
N VAL A 538 8.72 -6.64 10.66
CA VAL A 538 9.23 -6.26 11.99
C VAL A 538 8.65 -7.19 13.04
N ILE A 539 9.52 -7.96 13.67
CA ILE A 539 9.18 -8.88 14.77
C ILE A 539 9.86 -8.35 16.03
N ASP A 540 9.08 -7.95 17.04
CA ASP A 540 9.61 -7.37 18.28
C ASP A 540 9.61 -8.41 19.40
N ASN A 541 10.79 -8.68 19.97
CA ASN A 541 10.93 -9.57 21.12
C ASN A 541 10.12 -9.09 22.33
N GLU A 542 9.91 -7.77 22.49
CA GLU A 542 9.08 -7.23 23.57
C GLU A 542 7.63 -7.67 23.44
N ALA A 543 7.05 -7.55 22.23
CA ALA A 543 5.68 -7.94 21.97
C ALA A 543 5.50 -9.45 22.09
N LEU A 544 6.44 -10.23 21.56
CA LEU A 544 6.42 -11.69 21.67
C LEU A 544 6.45 -12.16 23.14
N TYR A 545 7.29 -11.55 23.97
CA TYR A 545 7.35 -11.85 25.40
C TYR A 545 6.03 -11.52 26.10
N ASP A 546 5.48 -10.32 25.83
CA ASP A 546 4.20 -9.89 26.39
C ASP A 546 3.04 -10.82 25.95
N ILE A 547 3.05 -11.31 24.71
CA ILE A 547 2.07 -12.30 24.19
C ILE A 547 2.20 -13.63 24.94
N CYS A 548 3.41 -14.16 25.09
CA CYS A 548 3.66 -15.42 25.79
C CYS A 548 3.24 -15.35 27.26
N SER A 549 3.59 -14.26 27.94
CA SER A 549 3.32 -14.08 29.36
C SER A 549 1.85 -13.74 29.64
N ARG A 550 1.26 -12.75 28.93
CA ARG A 550 -0.10 -12.27 29.21
C ARG A 550 -1.18 -13.07 28.50
N THR A 551 -1.00 -13.35 27.21
CA THR A 551 -2.04 -13.98 26.36
C THR A 551 -1.99 -15.51 26.50
N LEU A 552 -0.81 -16.11 26.35
CA LEU A 552 -0.64 -17.57 26.47
C LEU A 552 -0.54 -18.06 27.93
N ARG A 553 -0.31 -17.15 28.88
CA ARG A 553 -0.18 -17.41 30.32
C ARG A 553 0.97 -18.37 30.66
N LEU A 554 2.09 -18.23 29.96
CA LEU A 554 3.33 -18.93 30.27
C LEU A 554 4.07 -18.19 31.39
N LYS A 555 4.44 -18.89 32.47
CA LYS A 555 5.12 -18.28 33.62
C LYS A 555 6.51 -17.76 33.26
N ASP A 556 7.30 -18.57 32.54
CA ASP A 556 8.65 -18.23 32.09
C ASP A 556 8.81 -18.52 30.59
N PRO A 557 8.55 -17.53 29.71
CA PRO A 557 8.68 -17.71 28.26
C PRO A 557 10.13 -17.98 27.84
N THR A 558 10.36 -19.04 27.05
CA THR A 558 11.68 -19.36 26.50
C THR A 558 11.80 -18.94 25.03
N TYR A 559 13.03 -18.85 24.49
CA TYR A 559 13.24 -18.63 23.05
C TYR A 559 12.57 -19.70 22.17
N ARG A 560 12.39 -20.92 22.68
CA ARG A 560 11.65 -21.96 21.97
C ARG A 560 10.18 -21.56 21.74
N ASP A 561 9.56 -20.91 22.72
CA ASP A 561 8.17 -20.44 22.63
C ASP A 561 8.05 -19.22 21.71
N LEU A 562 8.99 -18.28 21.82
CA LEU A 562 9.08 -17.11 20.94
C LEU A 562 9.25 -17.55 19.47
N ASN A 563 10.22 -18.43 19.19
CA ASN A 563 10.51 -18.94 17.85
C ASN A 563 9.31 -19.72 17.27
N HIS A 564 8.53 -20.40 18.10
CA HIS A 564 7.30 -21.06 17.66
C HIS A 564 6.26 -20.04 17.14
N LEU A 565 6.03 -18.94 17.85
CA LEU A 565 5.12 -17.88 17.38
C LEU A 565 5.60 -17.23 16.08
N VAL A 566 6.90 -16.97 15.97
CA VAL A 566 7.50 -16.40 14.76
C VAL A 566 7.34 -17.35 13.58
N SER A 567 7.65 -18.64 13.76
CA SER A 567 7.56 -19.64 12.68
C SER A 567 6.13 -19.79 12.13
N ILE A 568 5.12 -19.76 12.98
CA ILE A 568 3.71 -19.81 12.58
C ILE A 568 3.31 -18.55 11.79
N THR A 569 3.75 -17.38 12.25
CA THR A 569 3.48 -16.11 11.57
C THR A 569 4.13 -16.08 10.18
N MET A 570 5.38 -16.53 10.07
CA MET A 570 6.09 -16.65 8.79
C MET A 570 5.44 -17.68 7.86
N SER A 571 4.98 -18.82 8.37
CA SER A 571 4.20 -19.79 7.60
C SER A 571 2.92 -19.14 7.05
N GLY A 572 2.23 -18.34 7.87
CA GLY A 572 1.05 -17.58 7.48
C GLY A 572 1.30 -16.58 6.35
N ILE A 573 2.36 -15.77 6.47
CA ILE A 573 2.75 -14.77 5.44
C ILE A 573 3.09 -15.45 4.11
N THR A 574 3.77 -16.60 4.15
CA THR A 574 4.22 -17.32 2.95
C THR A 574 3.16 -18.26 2.35
N THR A 575 1.97 -18.35 2.95
CA THR A 575 0.92 -19.28 2.52
C THR A 575 0.48 -19.04 1.07
N SER A 576 0.34 -17.79 0.64
CA SER A 576 -0.08 -17.45 -0.74
C SER A 576 0.95 -17.84 -1.81
N LEU A 577 2.21 -18.02 -1.40
CA LEU A 577 3.31 -18.45 -2.26
C LEU A 577 3.31 -19.98 -2.39
N ARG A 578 3.11 -20.68 -1.26
CA ARG A 578 3.24 -22.14 -1.13
C ARG A 578 2.02 -22.93 -1.54
N PHE A 579 0.84 -22.34 -1.46
CA PHE A 579 -0.41 -23.01 -1.85
C PHE A 579 -1.12 -22.22 -2.94
N PRO A 580 -1.79 -22.91 -3.89
CA PRO A 580 -2.68 -22.24 -4.82
C PRO A 580 -3.85 -21.62 -4.05
N GLY A 581 -4.04 -20.32 -4.22
CA GLY A 581 -5.18 -19.57 -3.68
C GLY A 581 -5.86 -18.77 -4.78
N GLN A 582 -7.07 -18.28 -4.52
CA GLN A 582 -7.79 -17.45 -5.50
C GLN A 582 -7.04 -16.13 -5.77
N LEU A 583 -6.46 -15.54 -4.71
CA LEU A 583 -5.58 -14.38 -4.82
C LEU A 583 -4.12 -14.86 -4.93
N ASN A 584 -3.69 -15.17 -6.15
CA ASN A 584 -2.31 -15.59 -6.43
C ASN A 584 -1.34 -14.40 -6.33
N ALA A 585 -0.96 -14.04 -5.11
CA ALA A 585 0.02 -13.00 -4.80
C ALA A 585 1.44 -13.57 -4.83
N ASP A 586 2.24 -13.12 -5.80
CA ASP A 586 3.70 -13.26 -5.78
C ASP A 586 4.31 -12.28 -4.77
N LEU A 587 5.56 -12.48 -4.34
CA LEU A 587 6.29 -11.53 -3.50
C LEU A 587 6.24 -10.10 -4.06
N ARG A 588 6.32 -9.95 -5.39
CA ARG A 588 6.21 -8.64 -6.06
C ARG A 588 4.83 -8.02 -5.91
N LYS A 589 3.79 -8.83 -6.09
CA LYS A 589 2.41 -8.37 -5.96
C LYS A 589 2.08 -8.02 -4.52
N LEU A 590 2.62 -8.76 -3.56
CA LEU A 590 2.49 -8.45 -2.14
C LEU A 590 3.09 -7.07 -1.84
N GLY A 591 4.32 -6.82 -2.29
CA GLY A 591 5.00 -5.53 -2.15
C GLY A 591 4.23 -4.39 -2.79
N ASN A 592 3.87 -4.51 -4.07
CA ASN A 592 3.15 -3.47 -4.82
C ASN A 592 1.78 -3.11 -4.19
N ASN A 593 1.12 -4.05 -3.51
CA ASN A 593 -0.16 -3.79 -2.86
C ASN A 593 -0.02 -3.16 -1.47
N LEU A 594 1.10 -3.37 -0.79
CA LEU A 594 1.29 -2.96 0.60
C LEU A 594 2.17 -1.73 0.77
N ILE A 595 3.00 -1.40 -0.23
CA ILE A 595 4.00 -0.34 -0.14
C ILE A 595 3.57 0.82 -1.05
N PRO A 596 2.97 1.88 -0.48
CA PRO A 596 2.68 3.09 -1.26
C PRO A 596 3.94 3.92 -1.53
N PHE A 597 4.91 3.91 -0.61
CA PHE A 597 6.14 4.68 -0.71
C PHE A 597 7.37 3.78 -0.49
N PRO A 598 8.43 3.87 -1.31
CA PRO A 598 9.57 2.95 -1.26
C PRO A 598 10.28 2.85 0.09
N ARG A 599 10.40 3.96 0.84
CA ARG A 599 11.05 4.00 2.16
C ARG A 599 10.12 3.52 3.30
N VAL A 600 8.85 3.28 3.00
CA VAL A 600 7.78 2.96 3.95
C VAL A 600 7.34 1.50 3.78
N HIS A 601 8.29 0.60 3.97
CA HIS A 601 8.18 -0.83 3.72
C HIS A 601 8.30 -1.71 4.98
N PHE A 602 8.22 -1.11 6.16
CA PHE A 602 8.24 -1.81 7.44
C PHE A 602 6.83 -2.26 7.83
N PHE A 603 6.63 -3.58 7.89
CA PHE A 603 5.34 -4.17 8.20
C PHE A 603 5.25 -4.65 9.64
N VAL A 604 4.12 -4.33 10.25
CA VAL A 604 3.67 -4.89 11.52
C VAL A 604 2.92 -6.19 11.24
N THR A 605 3.27 -7.25 11.96
CA THR A 605 2.67 -8.58 11.76
C THR A 605 1.78 -8.98 12.94
N GLY A 606 0.78 -9.81 12.70
CA GLY A 606 -0.09 -10.34 13.73
C GLY A 606 -0.61 -11.74 13.38
N PHE A 607 -1.01 -12.48 14.41
CA PHE A 607 -1.54 -13.84 14.22
C PHE A 607 -2.75 -14.08 15.13
N ALA A 608 -3.72 -14.83 14.60
CA ALA A 608 -4.83 -15.38 15.38
C ALA A 608 -5.21 -16.77 14.86
N PRO A 609 -5.69 -17.69 15.72
CA PRO A 609 -5.93 -17.50 17.15
C PRO A 609 -4.65 -17.65 18.00
N LEU A 610 -4.55 -16.86 19.07
CA LEU A 610 -3.51 -17.01 20.10
C LEU A 610 -4.18 -17.49 21.39
N LEU A 611 -4.31 -18.80 21.54
CA LEU A 611 -4.97 -19.43 22.69
C LEU A 611 -3.97 -20.28 23.47
N SER A 612 -4.14 -20.32 24.80
CA SER A 612 -3.39 -21.26 25.64
C SER A 612 -3.79 -22.70 25.30
N ARG A 613 -2.85 -23.64 25.43
CA ARG A 613 -3.07 -25.08 25.12
C ARG A 613 -4.29 -25.67 25.83
N CYS A 614 -4.61 -25.20 27.02
CA CYS A 614 -5.79 -25.65 27.79
C CYS A 614 -7.11 -25.12 27.22
N SER A 615 -7.12 -23.93 26.62
CA SER A 615 -8.33 -23.27 26.12
C SER A 615 -8.68 -23.67 24.69
N MET A 616 -7.70 -24.20 23.96
CA MET A 616 -7.80 -24.58 22.54
C MET A 616 -8.85 -25.66 22.26
N SER A 617 -9.17 -26.52 23.25
CA SER A 617 -10.15 -27.59 23.10
C SER A 617 -11.61 -27.14 23.31
N TYR A 618 -11.83 -26.00 23.97
CA TYR A 618 -13.17 -25.56 24.41
C TYR A 618 -13.79 -24.47 23.53
N ARG A 619 -13.01 -23.81 22.67
CA ARG A 619 -13.46 -22.66 21.87
C ARG A 619 -13.61 -23.04 20.40
N SER A 620 -14.75 -22.74 19.81
CA SER A 620 -14.97 -22.77 18.37
C SER A 620 -14.72 -21.38 17.79
N ASP A 621 -13.61 -21.18 17.11
CA ASP A 621 -13.30 -19.88 16.50
C ASP A 621 -14.21 -19.62 15.29
N SER A 622 -14.75 -18.40 15.20
CA SER A 622 -15.52 -17.91 14.04
C SER A 622 -14.70 -16.90 13.24
N VAL A 623 -15.08 -16.63 11.98
CA VAL A 623 -14.41 -15.61 11.14
C VAL A 623 -14.46 -14.23 11.81
N HIS A 624 -15.60 -13.90 12.42
CA HIS A 624 -15.79 -12.66 13.17
C HIS A 624 -14.80 -12.54 14.33
N GLU A 625 -14.65 -13.60 15.14
CA GLU A 625 -13.73 -13.61 16.28
C GLU A 625 -12.27 -13.52 15.84
N LEU A 626 -11.85 -14.26 14.80
CA LEU A 626 -10.49 -14.17 14.29
C LEU A 626 -10.18 -12.76 13.78
N THR A 627 -11.13 -12.15 13.06
CA THR A 627 -10.97 -10.79 12.55
C THR A 627 -10.84 -9.79 13.70
N SER A 628 -11.70 -9.89 14.72
CA SER A 628 -11.62 -9.02 15.90
C SER A 628 -10.33 -9.21 16.71
N GLN A 629 -9.82 -10.45 16.82
CA GLN A 629 -8.59 -10.74 17.54
C GLN A 629 -7.36 -10.21 16.80
N VAL A 630 -7.32 -10.35 15.48
CA VAL A 630 -6.19 -9.92 14.65
C VAL A 630 -5.89 -8.43 14.77
N PHE A 631 -6.93 -7.59 14.81
CA PHE A 631 -6.76 -6.14 14.97
C PHE A 631 -6.55 -5.72 16.44
N HIS A 632 -6.57 -6.67 17.39
CA HIS A 632 -6.30 -6.36 18.79
C HIS A 632 -4.80 -6.15 19.02
N ARG A 633 -4.44 -5.10 19.77
CA ARG A 633 -3.02 -4.78 20.08
C ARG A 633 -2.22 -5.90 20.74
N HIS A 634 -2.89 -6.87 21.37
CA HIS A 634 -2.24 -7.97 22.09
C HIS A 634 -1.93 -9.15 21.17
N ASN A 635 -2.34 -9.11 19.91
CA ASN A 635 -2.07 -10.15 18.91
C ASN A 635 -1.06 -9.70 17.85
N ILE A 636 -0.59 -8.46 17.98
CA ILE A 636 0.40 -7.85 17.10
C ILE A 636 1.80 -8.17 17.64
N MET A 637 2.66 -8.65 16.77
CA MET A 637 4.02 -9.13 17.06
C MET A 637 5.05 -7.99 17.12
N SER A 638 4.60 -6.74 17.05
CA SER A 638 5.42 -5.53 17.14
C SER A 638 4.87 -4.70 18.31
N ALA A 639 5.72 -4.17 19.20
CA ALA A 639 5.26 -3.44 20.38
C ALA A 639 4.89 -1.99 19.99
N CYS A 640 3.80 -1.84 19.25
CA CYS A 640 3.21 -0.57 18.89
C CYS A 640 1.71 -0.57 19.14
N ASN A 641 1.14 0.60 19.44
CA ASN A 641 -0.31 0.77 19.56
C ASN A 641 -0.91 1.22 18.23
N PRO A 642 -1.65 0.36 17.50
CA PRO A 642 -2.19 0.74 16.19
C PRO A 642 -3.20 1.88 16.25
N LEU A 643 -3.79 2.13 17.43
CA LEU A 643 -4.74 3.23 17.64
C LEU A 643 -4.07 4.61 17.65
N MET A 644 -2.75 4.67 17.90
CA MET A 644 -1.98 5.93 17.86
C MET A 644 -1.56 6.31 16.43
N GLY A 645 -1.75 5.41 15.47
CA GLY A 645 -1.42 5.65 14.07
C GLY A 645 -2.59 5.35 13.13
N ARG A 646 -2.30 5.40 11.83
CA ARG A 646 -3.23 5.00 10.78
C ARG A 646 -2.63 3.90 9.91
N TYR A 647 -3.44 2.97 9.49
CA TYR A 647 -3.08 1.95 8.51
C TYR A 647 -3.07 2.57 7.11
N LEU A 648 -1.89 2.56 6.49
CA LEU A 648 -1.72 2.85 5.07
C LEU A 648 -2.35 1.73 4.25
N THR A 649 -1.89 0.50 4.48
CA THR A 649 -2.37 -0.71 3.80
C THR A 649 -2.43 -1.88 4.78
N VAL A 650 -3.34 -2.80 4.52
CA VAL A 650 -3.53 -4.01 5.33
C VAL A 650 -3.73 -5.21 4.40
N ALA A 651 -3.07 -6.32 4.71
CA ALA A 651 -3.36 -7.62 4.15
C ALA A 651 -3.69 -8.63 5.27
N ALA A 652 -4.79 -9.37 5.09
CA ALA A 652 -5.20 -10.45 5.97
C ALA A 652 -5.25 -11.78 5.18
N MET A 653 -4.46 -12.75 5.64
CA MET A 653 -4.35 -14.09 5.05
C MET A 653 -5.13 -15.07 5.91
N PHE A 654 -6.33 -15.44 5.48
CA PHE A 654 -7.17 -16.43 6.13
C PHE A 654 -6.79 -17.83 5.64
N ARG A 655 -6.70 -18.79 6.57
CA ARG A 655 -6.44 -20.20 6.28
C ARG A 655 -7.53 -21.08 6.85
N GLY A 656 -7.89 -22.13 6.12
CA GLY A 656 -8.97 -23.06 6.42
C GLY A 656 -10.15 -22.94 5.46
N ARG A 657 -11.10 -23.87 5.56
CA ARG A 657 -12.31 -23.89 4.74
C ARG A 657 -13.27 -22.78 5.18
N LEU A 658 -13.19 -21.63 4.53
CA LEU A 658 -13.92 -20.42 4.91
C LEU A 658 -14.72 -19.85 3.73
N SER A 659 -15.87 -19.24 4.03
CA SER A 659 -16.65 -18.52 3.03
C SER A 659 -16.02 -17.16 2.74
N ILE A 660 -15.62 -16.93 1.50
CA ILE A 660 -15.01 -15.66 1.06
C ILE A 660 -15.97 -14.50 1.30
N LYS A 661 -17.27 -14.70 1.06
CA LYS A 661 -18.30 -13.67 1.26
C LYS A 661 -18.36 -13.23 2.72
N GLU A 662 -18.21 -14.17 3.65
CA GLU A 662 -18.17 -13.87 5.08
C GLU A 662 -16.90 -13.08 5.43
N VAL A 663 -15.73 -13.55 4.98
CA VAL A 663 -14.44 -12.87 5.21
C VAL A 663 -14.46 -11.43 4.69
N THR A 664 -14.93 -11.21 3.46
CA THR A 664 -15.01 -9.85 2.88
C THR A 664 -15.97 -8.96 3.66
N ARG A 665 -17.13 -9.49 4.07
CA ARG A 665 -18.11 -8.74 4.87
C ARG A 665 -17.53 -8.33 6.23
N GLU A 666 -16.88 -9.24 6.95
CA GLU A 666 -16.29 -8.93 8.26
C GLU A 666 -15.16 -7.90 8.15
N MET A 667 -14.30 -8.01 7.12
CA MET A 667 -13.22 -7.04 6.91
C MET A 667 -13.74 -5.66 6.53
N GLN A 668 -14.82 -5.58 5.74
CA GLN A 668 -15.52 -4.32 5.47
C GLN A 668 -16.16 -3.75 6.73
N ALA A 669 -16.77 -4.59 7.57
CA ALA A 669 -17.34 -4.17 8.84
C ALA A 669 -16.28 -3.57 9.77
N VAL A 670 -15.10 -4.21 9.90
CA VAL A 670 -13.99 -3.66 10.69
C VAL A 670 -13.48 -2.34 10.11
N LYS A 671 -13.35 -2.23 8.79
CA LYS A 671 -12.96 -0.97 8.14
C LYS A 671 -13.97 0.15 8.43
N SER A 672 -15.26 -0.13 8.34
CA SER A 672 -16.32 0.85 8.62
C SER A 672 -16.33 1.28 10.09
N ARG A 673 -16.15 0.34 11.03
CA ARG A 673 -16.13 0.61 12.47
C ARG A 673 -14.91 1.43 12.90
N ASN A 674 -13.76 1.16 12.28
CA ASN A 674 -12.47 1.77 12.61
C ASN A 674 -11.98 2.74 11.53
N SER A 675 -12.89 3.39 10.79
CA SER A 675 -12.55 4.34 9.72
C SER A 675 -11.43 5.35 10.08
N PRO A 676 -11.38 5.97 11.27
CA PRO A 676 -10.29 6.93 11.59
C PRO A 676 -8.90 6.28 11.68
N CYS A 677 -8.82 4.97 11.92
CA CYS A 677 -7.57 4.22 11.94
C CYS A 677 -7.10 3.83 10.52
N PHE A 678 -7.88 4.09 9.48
CA PHE A 678 -7.48 3.85 8.09
C PHE A 678 -7.29 5.17 7.36
N VAL A 679 -6.37 5.15 6.40
CA VAL A 679 -6.14 6.31 5.54
C VAL A 679 -7.19 6.38 4.43
N GLU A 680 -7.75 7.57 4.18
CA GLU A 680 -8.84 7.79 3.22
C GLU A 680 -8.36 7.92 1.77
N TRP A 681 -7.16 8.49 1.55
CA TRP A 681 -6.62 8.75 0.21
C TRP A 681 -6.12 7.49 -0.52
N ILE A 682 -5.97 6.35 0.17
CA ILE A 682 -5.75 5.04 -0.48
C ILE A 682 -7.10 4.31 -0.55
N PRO A 683 -7.82 4.37 -1.69
CA PRO A 683 -9.05 3.62 -1.83
C PRO A 683 -8.75 2.11 -1.76
N ASN A 684 -9.61 1.35 -1.09
CA ASN A 684 -9.50 -0.11 -1.00
C ASN A 684 -8.13 -0.64 -0.50
N ASN A 685 -7.58 0.02 0.51
CA ASN A 685 -6.32 -0.33 1.19
C ASN A 685 -6.31 -1.65 1.99
N VAL A 686 -7.42 -2.37 2.08
CA VAL A 686 -7.52 -3.67 2.75
C VAL A 686 -7.59 -4.78 1.71
N LYS A 687 -6.64 -5.71 1.75
CA LYS A 687 -6.58 -6.91 0.92
C LYS A 687 -6.81 -8.15 1.76
N THR A 688 -7.53 -9.11 1.19
CA THR A 688 -7.79 -10.40 1.84
C THR A 688 -7.40 -11.52 0.91
N ALA A 689 -6.81 -12.58 1.46
CA ALA A 689 -6.62 -13.83 0.74
C ALA A 689 -7.14 -14.98 1.60
N VAL A 690 -7.66 -16.01 0.95
CA VAL A 690 -8.16 -17.23 1.59
C VAL A 690 -7.42 -18.42 0.99
N CYS A 691 -6.91 -19.29 1.87
CA CYS A 691 -6.28 -20.55 1.52
C CYS A 691 -7.02 -21.70 2.22
N ASP A 692 -7.37 -22.74 1.47
CA ASP A 692 -8.14 -23.87 2.01
C ASP A 692 -7.32 -24.77 2.95
N VAL A 693 -5.99 -24.71 2.90
CA VAL A 693 -5.08 -25.53 3.71
C VAL A 693 -4.81 -24.85 5.05
N PRO A 694 -5.38 -25.34 6.17
CA PRO A 694 -5.11 -24.77 7.48
C PRO A 694 -3.72 -25.18 7.99
N PRO A 695 -3.14 -24.43 8.95
CA PRO A 695 -1.92 -24.85 9.61
C PRO A 695 -2.16 -26.07 10.52
N ARG A 696 -1.11 -26.86 10.75
CA ARG A 696 -1.20 -28.11 11.53
C ARG A 696 -1.64 -27.81 12.97
N GLY A 697 -2.67 -28.51 13.44
CA GLY A 697 -3.23 -28.35 14.79
C GLY A 697 -4.29 -27.26 14.93
N LEU A 698 -4.59 -26.51 13.87
CA LEU A 698 -5.65 -25.50 13.83
C LEU A 698 -6.64 -25.81 12.70
N LYS A 699 -7.92 -25.49 12.91
CA LYS A 699 -8.94 -25.62 11.86
C LYS A 699 -8.99 -24.38 10.96
N MET A 700 -8.76 -23.21 11.55
CA MET A 700 -8.72 -21.93 10.87
C MET A 700 -7.74 -21.00 11.57
N SER A 701 -7.13 -20.11 10.80
CA SER A 701 -6.21 -19.09 11.31
C SER A 701 -6.23 -17.87 10.42
N VAL A 702 -5.79 -16.73 10.96
CA VAL A 702 -5.57 -15.50 10.20
C VAL A 702 -4.19 -14.97 10.52
N THR A 703 -3.49 -14.57 9.47
CA THR A 703 -2.23 -13.85 9.57
C THR A 703 -2.41 -12.44 9.03
N PHE A 704 -1.91 -11.48 9.77
CA PHE A 704 -2.08 -10.06 9.51
C PHE A 704 -0.76 -9.42 9.15
N ILE A 705 -0.82 -8.57 8.13
CA ILE A 705 0.28 -7.74 7.68
C ILE A 705 -0.30 -6.32 7.57
N GLY A 706 0.18 -5.41 8.41
CA GLY A 706 -0.24 -4.02 8.42
C GLY A 706 0.93 -3.11 8.15
N ASN A 707 0.79 -2.21 7.17
CA ASN A 707 1.64 -1.03 7.05
C ASN A 707 0.96 0.11 7.82
N THR A 708 1.50 0.47 8.98
CA THR A 708 0.89 1.44 9.91
C THR A 708 1.88 2.51 10.32
N THR A 709 1.41 3.74 10.42
CA THR A 709 2.21 4.86 10.93
C THR A 709 2.60 4.66 12.41
N ALA A 710 1.89 3.81 13.15
CA ALA A 710 2.18 3.52 14.56
C ALA A 710 3.55 2.85 14.78
N ILE A 711 4.17 2.31 13.73
CA ILE A 711 5.49 1.68 13.83
C ILE A 711 6.59 2.65 14.29
N GLN A 712 6.37 3.96 14.14
CA GLN A 712 7.26 5.02 14.65
C GLN A 712 7.57 4.89 16.15
N GLU A 713 6.67 4.31 16.96
CA GLU A 713 6.89 4.11 18.41
C GLU A 713 8.12 3.22 18.68
N ILE A 714 8.31 2.17 17.89
CA ILE A 714 9.44 1.24 18.02
C ILE A 714 10.75 1.96 17.72
N PHE A 715 10.72 2.77 16.66
CA PHE A 715 11.87 3.51 16.19
C PHE A 715 12.25 4.65 17.14
N TYR A 716 11.26 5.38 17.68
CA TYR A 716 11.49 6.41 18.71
C TYR A 716 12.10 5.81 19.97
N ARG A 717 11.55 4.69 20.47
CA ARG A 717 12.06 3.97 21.64
C ARG A 717 13.51 3.53 21.48
N LEU A 718 13.89 3.08 20.28
CA LEU A 718 15.28 2.69 19.98
C LEU A 718 16.19 3.91 19.80
N GLY A 719 15.70 4.95 19.13
CA GLY A 719 16.41 6.21 18.91
C GLY A 719 16.74 6.92 20.22
N GLU A 720 15.81 6.99 21.17
CA GLU A 720 16.07 7.58 22.49
C GLU A 720 17.19 6.84 23.24
N LYS A 721 17.13 5.49 23.26
CA LYS A 721 18.18 4.68 23.91
C LYS A 721 19.53 4.86 23.24
N PHE A 722 19.55 4.87 21.90
CA PHE A 722 20.74 5.15 21.11
C PHE A 722 21.34 6.51 21.45
N LEU A 723 20.52 7.57 21.49
CA LEU A 723 20.97 8.93 21.81
C LEU A 723 21.49 9.04 23.24
N VAL A 724 20.86 8.37 24.21
CA VAL A 724 21.35 8.34 25.61
C VAL A 724 22.73 7.68 25.69
N MET A 725 22.96 6.60 24.95
CA MET A 725 24.25 5.92 24.89
C MET A 725 25.31 6.76 24.17
N LEU A 726 24.94 7.35 23.03
CA LEU A 726 25.84 8.16 22.21
C LEU A 726 26.28 9.43 22.94
N LYS A 727 25.36 10.12 23.64
CA LYS A 727 25.67 11.29 24.48
C LYS A 727 26.72 10.98 25.56
N ARG A 728 26.73 9.74 26.07
CA ARG A 728 27.70 9.28 27.07
C ARG A 728 28.95 8.64 26.44
N LYS A 729 28.99 8.51 25.11
CA LYS A 729 30.01 7.76 24.35
C LYS A 729 30.27 6.36 24.92
N ALA A 730 29.23 5.75 25.50
CA ALA A 730 29.35 4.43 26.11
C ALA A 730 29.59 3.37 25.02
N PHE A 731 30.58 2.49 25.22
CA PHE A 731 30.97 1.41 24.31
C PHE A 731 31.34 1.81 22.87
N LEU A 732 31.49 3.12 22.58
CA LEU A 732 31.80 3.62 21.24
C LEU A 732 33.16 3.10 20.72
N HIS A 733 34.14 2.97 21.62
CA HIS A 733 35.49 2.48 21.31
C HIS A 733 35.53 1.09 20.66
N TRP A 734 34.52 0.24 20.87
CA TRP A 734 34.43 -1.07 20.21
C TRP A 734 34.14 -0.95 18.72
N TYR A 735 33.44 0.09 18.30
CA TYR A 735 33.09 0.32 16.90
C TYR A 735 34.17 1.13 16.18
N THR A 736 34.72 2.15 16.86
CA THR A 736 35.79 2.97 16.28
C THR A 736 37.09 2.20 16.11
N ALA A 737 37.35 1.21 16.96
CA ALA A 737 38.51 0.31 16.79
C ALA A 737 38.43 -0.53 15.50
N GLU A 738 37.24 -0.73 14.96
CA GLU A 738 36.99 -1.48 13.72
C GLU A 738 36.89 -0.56 12.49
N GLY A 739 37.18 0.73 12.64
CA GLY A 739 37.27 1.69 11.54
C GLY A 739 36.01 2.56 11.29
N MET A 740 35.05 2.57 12.21
CA MET A 740 33.90 3.49 12.14
C MET A 740 34.18 4.85 12.79
N ASP A 741 33.61 5.92 12.23
CA ASP A 741 33.68 7.26 12.81
C ASP A 741 32.41 7.61 13.60
N GLU A 742 32.54 8.53 14.57
CA GLU A 742 31.39 9.03 15.35
C GLU A 742 30.34 9.71 14.43
N CYS A 743 30.78 10.28 13.31
CA CYS A 743 29.92 10.86 12.28
C CYS A 743 28.98 9.81 11.62
N ASP A 744 29.39 8.55 11.54
CA ASP A 744 28.55 7.49 10.96
C ASP A 744 27.35 7.19 11.87
N PHE A 745 27.53 7.30 13.19
CA PHE A 745 26.46 7.12 14.17
C PHE A 745 25.44 8.26 14.11
N THR A 746 25.90 9.51 13.97
CA THR A 746 25.02 10.67 13.85
C THR A 746 24.28 10.68 12.51
N ALA A 747 24.94 10.28 11.42
CA ALA A 747 24.31 10.12 10.11
C ALA A 747 23.24 9.01 10.12
N ALA A 748 23.53 7.87 10.74
CA ALA A 748 22.57 6.76 10.81
C ALA A 748 21.30 7.12 11.59
N ILE A 749 21.43 7.81 12.74
CA ILE A 749 20.25 8.25 13.49
C ILE A 749 19.49 9.36 12.78
N ALA A 750 20.18 10.26 12.07
CA ALA A 750 19.54 11.29 11.25
C ALA A 750 18.70 10.63 10.14
N ASN A 751 19.27 9.71 9.35
CA ASN A 751 18.51 9.02 8.30
C ASN A 751 17.32 8.22 8.86
N VAL A 752 17.49 7.54 10.00
CA VAL A 752 16.37 6.84 10.64
C VAL A 752 15.29 7.83 11.11
N SER A 753 15.66 8.98 11.67
CA SER A 753 14.73 10.03 12.10
C SER A 753 13.99 10.65 10.90
N ASP A 754 14.73 11.07 9.88
CA ASP A 754 14.24 11.73 8.66
C ASP A 754 13.32 10.80 7.86
N VAL A 755 13.57 9.49 7.86
CA VAL A 755 12.77 8.53 7.08
C VAL A 755 11.52 8.05 7.82
N VAL A 756 11.55 8.03 9.15
CA VAL A 756 10.50 7.42 9.96
C VAL A 756 9.57 8.44 10.62
N VAL A 757 10.06 9.63 10.97
CA VAL A 757 9.31 10.60 11.79
C VAL A 757 8.80 11.77 10.95
N GLU A 758 9.60 12.28 10.03
CA GLU A 758 9.23 13.43 9.20
C GLU A 758 8.18 13.10 8.12
N PRO A 759 8.31 12.08 7.25
CA PRO A 759 7.34 11.91 6.17
C PRO A 759 5.96 11.46 6.63
N TYR A 760 5.89 10.76 7.77
CA TYR A 760 4.61 10.32 8.33
C TYR A 760 3.78 11.47 8.94
N ASN A 761 4.40 12.56 9.40
CA ASN A 761 3.72 13.72 9.98
C ASN A 761 3.79 14.98 9.09
N ALA A 762 4.96 15.23 8.48
CA ALA A 762 5.22 16.36 7.60
C ALA A 762 4.76 16.10 6.16
N THR A 763 4.93 14.93 5.53
CA THR A 763 4.47 14.77 4.12
C THR A 763 2.95 14.83 4.00
N LEU A 764 2.20 14.31 4.97
CA LEU A 764 0.73 14.44 4.98
C LEU A 764 0.28 15.91 5.15
N SER A 765 1.04 16.71 5.88
CA SER A 765 0.70 18.12 6.17
C SER A 765 1.22 19.05 5.07
N SER A 766 2.49 18.93 4.72
CA SER A 766 3.19 19.74 3.72
C SER A 766 2.71 19.48 2.29
N HIS A 767 2.35 18.24 1.91
CA HIS A 767 1.79 17.98 0.58
C HIS A 767 0.39 18.59 0.43
N PHE A 768 -0.44 18.49 1.49
CA PHE A 768 -1.72 19.19 1.54
C PHE A 768 -1.52 20.70 1.45
N LEU A 769 -0.56 21.26 2.18
CA LEU A 769 -0.25 22.68 2.13
C LEU A 769 0.32 23.09 0.76
N THR A 770 1.09 22.25 0.07
CA THR A 770 1.58 22.56 -1.29
C THR A 770 0.47 22.68 -2.31
N GLU A 771 -0.59 21.87 -2.20
CA GLU A 771 -1.69 21.84 -3.18
C GLU A 771 -2.86 22.76 -2.81
N TYR A 772 -3.10 22.99 -1.52
CA TYR A 772 -4.31 23.67 -1.03
C TYR A 772 -4.05 24.98 -0.26
N SER A 773 -2.80 25.45 -0.17
CA SER A 773 -2.51 26.77 0.42
C SER A 773 -1.79 27.67 -0.58
N ASP A 774 -2.18 28.95 -0.64
CA ASP A 774 -1.54 29.95 -1.50
C ASP A 774 -0.29 30.56 -0.85
N MET A 775 -0.21 30.56 0.49
CA MET A 775 0.90 31.10 1.27
C MET A 775 1.00 30.38 2.61
N SER A 776 2.19 29.88 2.96
CA SER A 776 2.45 29.16 4.20
C SER A 776 3.66 29.74 4.94
N PHE A 777 3.53 30.06 6.23
CA PHE A 777 4.66 30.50 7.07
C PHE A 777 5.17 29.33 7.90
N VAL A 778 6.48 29.05 7.81
CA VAL A 778 7.12 27.92 8.49
C VAL A 778 7.75 28.41 9.79
N ILE A 779 7.33 27.85 10.92
CA ILE A 779 7.85 28.21 12.25
C ILE A 779 8.31 26.94 12.94
N ASP A 780 9.50 27.00 13.53
CA ASP A 780 10.13 25.88 14.22
C ASP A 780 10.18 26.12 15.74
N ASN A 781 9.69 25.14 16.50
CA ASN A 781 9.69 25.18 17.96
C ASN A 781 11.12 25.18 18.54
N GLU A 782 12.09 24.52 17.89
CA GLU A 782 13.47 24.50 18.36
C GLU A 782 14.13 25.88 18.21
N ALA A 783 13.95 26.51 17.05
CA ALA A 783 14.42 27.88 16.81
C ALA A 783 13.78 28.89 17.77
N LEU A 784 12.47 28.80 18.00
CA LEU A 784 11.78 29.66 18.97
C LEU A 784 12.31 29.47 20.40
N TYR A 785 12.60 28.23 20.79
CA TYR A 785 13.17 27.93 22.10
C TYR A 785 14.57 28.52 22.24
N ASP A 786 15.41 28.38 21.22
CA ASP A 786 16.76 28.95 21.19
C ASP A 786 16.73 30.49 21.22
N ILE A 787 15.80 31.13 20.52
CA ILE A 787 15.58 32.59 20.62
C ILE A 787 15.22 32.98 22.06
N CYS A 788 14.26 32.29 22.67
CA CYS A 788 13.81 32.60 24.03
C CYS A 788 14.95 32.41 25.05
N TYR A 789 15.72 31.34 24.92
CA TYR A 789 16.79 31.01 25.86
C TYR A 789 18.04 31.87 25.66
N ARG A 790 18.56 31.97 24.42
CA ARG A 790 19.84 32.63 24.12
C ARG A 790 19.71 34.14 23.91
N VAL A 791 18.66 34.58 23.21
CA VAL A 791 18.49 35.99 22.81
C VAL A 791 17.69 36.76 23.86
N LEU A 792 16.53 36.25 24.27
CA LEU A 792 15.68 36.89 25.28
C LEU A 792 16.14 36.64 26.72
N LYS A 793 17.08 35.69 26.92
CA LYS A 793 17.64 35.27 28.22
C LYS A 793 16.57 34.78 29.21
N VAL A 794 15.63 33.98 28.72
CA VAL A 794 14.63 33.30 29.55
C VAL A 794 15.21 31.96 30.00
N ASP A 795 15.47 31.80 31.31
CA ASP A 795 16.15 30.61 31.85
C ASP A 795 15.41 29.29 31.58
N LYS A 796 14.07 29.34 31.52
CA LYS A 796 13.19 28.21 31.19
C LYS A 796 12.01 28.67 30.32
N PRO A 797 12.15 28.69 28.98
CA PRO A 797 11.08 29.07 28.07
C PRO A 797 9.88 28.14 28.23
N THR A 798 8.70 28.70 28.47
CA THR A 798 7.43 27.95 28.48
C THR A 798 6.75 28.03 27.12
N TYR A 799 5.77 27.15 26.85
CA TYR A 799 4.91 27.28 25.66
C TYR A 799 4.18 28.62 25.58
N GLY A 800 3.94 29.27 26.73
CA GLY A 800 3.40 30.63 26.75
C GLY A 800 4.37 31.66 26.15
N ASP A 801 5.66 31.56 26.48
CA ASP A 801 6.70 32.46 25.97
C ASP A 801 6.93 32.25 24.46
N LEU A 802 6.95 30.98 24.04
CA LEU A 802 7.03 30.58 22.64
C LEU A 802 5.83 31.14 21.84
N ASN A 803 4.61 30.95 22.34
CA ASN A 803 3.40 31.46 21.71
C ASN A 803 3.36 32.99 21.66
N HIS A 804 3.91 33.67 22.67
CA HIS A 804 4.03 35.12 22.67
C HIS A 804 4.98 35.61 21.57
N LEU A 805 6.10 34.93 21.35
CA LEU A 805 7.06 35.23 20.28
C LEU A 805 6.41 35.03 18.90
N VAL A 806 5.70 33.91 18.70
CA VAL A 806 4.94 33.63 17.48
C VAL A 806 3.85 34.68 17.24
N SER A 807 3.10 35.03 18.28
CA SER A 807 2.05 36.05 18.19
C SER A 807 2.62 37.42 17.81
N ALA A 808 3.80 37.79 18.32
CA ALA A 808 4.45 39.05 17.97
C ALA A 808 4.90 39.08 16.51
N ALA A 809 5.48 37.98 16.01
CA ALA A 809 5.87 37.85 14.60
C ALA A 809 4.68 37.86 13.65
N MET A 810 3.65 37.06 13.95
CA MET A 810 2.41 37.04 13.16
C MET A 810 1.70 38.39 13.18
N ALA A 811 1.73 39.09 14.32
CA ALA A 811 1.24 40.46 14.39
C ALA A 811 2.05 41.40 13.49
N GLY A 812 3.37 41.25 13.43
CA GLY A 812 4.25 41.99 12.51
C GLY A 812 3.87 41.77 11.05
N VAL A 813 3.82 40.51 10.61
CA VAL A 813 3.50 40.11 9.22
C VAL A 813 2.11 40.61 8.80
N THR A 814 1.11 40.50 9.68
CA THR A 814 -0.27 40.94 9.39
C THR A 814 -0.48 42.45 9.54
N THR A 815 0.55 43.24 9.88
CA THR A 815 0.42 44.70 10.05
C THR A 815 -0.02 45.37 8.73
N CYS A 816 0.53 44.94 7.60
CA CYS A 816 0.17 45.44 6.27
C CYS A 816 -1.28 45.17 5.85
N LEU A 817 -1.97 44.24 6.54
CA LEU A 817 -3.38 43.92 6.31
C LEU A 817 -4.32 44.68 7.26
N ARG A 818 -3.82 45.09 8.44
CA ARG A 818 -4.63 45.61 9.55
C ARG A 818 -4.58 47.12 9.70
N PHE A 819 -3.50 47.75 9.27
CA PHE A 819 -3.31 49.19 9.39
C PHE A 819 -3.03 49.79 8.02
N PRO A 820 -3.60 50.96 7.70
CA PRO A 820 -3.29 51.66 6.47
C PRO A 820 -1.81 52.01 6.41
N GLY A 821 -1.17 51.71 5.29
CA GLY A 821 0.23 52.00 5.00
C GLY A 821 0.44 52.05 3.48
N GLN A 822 1.60 52.49 2.98
CA GLN A 822 1.79 52.64 1.52
C GLN A 822 1.77 51.30 0.76
N LEU A 823 2.04 50.18 1.43
CA LEU A 823 1.80 48.84 0.91
C LEU A 823 0.43 48.34 1.40
N ASN A 824 -0.65 48.91 0.83
CA ASN A 824 -2.00 48.35 0.92
C ASN A 824 -2.03 47.05 0.11
N ALA A 825 -1.44 46.01 0.67
CA ALA A 825 -1.34 44.69 0.07
C ALA A 825 -2.48 43.83 0.57
N ASP A 826 -3.48 43.61 -0.29
CA ASP A 826 -4.32 42.42 -0.15
C ASP A 826 -3.43 41.18 -0.16
N LEU A 827 -3.86 40.10 0.49
CA LEU A 827 -3.17 38.80 0.47
C LEU A 827 -2.81 38.35 -0.96
N ARG A 828 -3.64 38.70 -1.95
CA ARG A 828 -3.35 38.49 -3.38
C ARG A 828 -2.14 39.28 -3.89
N LYS A 829 -2.02 40.56 -3.56
CA LYS A 829 -0.86 41.38 -3.97
C LYS A 829 0.43 40.88 -3.30
N LEU A 830 0.31 40.43 -2.05
CA LEU A 830 1.42 39.85 -1.30
C LEU A 830 1.90 38.54 -1.95
N CYS A 831 0.96 37.67 -2.37
CA CYS A 831 1.24 36.47 -3.15
C CYS A 831 1.87 36.79 -4.52
N THR A 832 1.26 37.68 -5.33
CA THR A 832 1.78 37.97 -6.68
C THR A 832 3.16 38.62 -6.68
N ASN A 833 3.50 39.37 -5.62
CA ASN A 833 4.77 40.09 -5.53
C ASN A 833 5.91 39.25 -4.93
N LEU A 834 5.59 38.24 -4.12
CA LEU A 834 6.58 37.45 -3.38
C LEU A 834 6.66 35.99 -3.82
N ILE A 835 5.69 35.49 -4.59
CA ILE A 835 5.68 34.10 -5.04
C ILE A 835 5.96 34.09 -6.55
N PRO A 836 7.23 33.90 -6.97
CA PRO A 836 7.56 33.80 -8.39
C PRO A 836 7.05 32.49 -9.01
N PHE A 837 6.84 31.44 -8.19
CA PHE A 837 6.32 30.15 -8.61
C PHE A 837 5.27 29.62 -7.62
N PRO A 838 4.09 29.16 -8.08
CA PRO A 838 2.98 28.75 -7.20
C PRO A 838 3.30 27.63 -6.20
N LEU A 839 4.33 26.82 -6.47
CA LEU A 839 4.73 25.71 -5.60
C LEU A 839 5.80 26.12 -4.55
N LEU A 840 6.30 27.36 -4.61
CA LEU A 840 7.34 27.90 -3.73
C LEU A 840 6.79 29.03 -2.86
N HIS A 841 5.76 28.72 -2.07
CA HIS A 841 5.01 29.66 -1.21
C HIS A 841 5.26 29.48 0.29
N PHE A 842 6.36 28.81 0.65
CA PHE A 842 6.80 28.65 2.04
C PHE A 842 7.72 29.79 2.46
N PHE A 843 7.27 30.60 3.42
CA PHE A 843 7.99 31.76 3.94
C PHE A 843 8.61 31.46 5.30
N ILE A 844 9.85 31.95 5.48
CA ILE A 844 10.59 31.89 6.75
C ILE A 844 10.41 33.24 7.45
N PRO A 845 9.68 33.32 8.58
CA PRO A 845 9.50 34.57 9.30
C PRO A 845 10.72 34.90 10.16
N ALA A 846 11.05 36.20 10.17
CA ALA A 846 12.07 36.81 11.03
C ALA A 846 11.44 37.95 11.81
N PHE A 847 11.88 38.19 13.04
CA PHE A 847 11.37 39.30 13.84
C PHE A 847 12.51 40.07 14.51
N ALA A 848 12.42 41.40 14.48
CA ALA A 848 13.32 42.31 15.16
C ALA A 848 12.54 43.55 15.66
N PRO A 849 12.93 44.15 16.79
CA PRO A 849 14.06 43.79 17.65
C PRO A 849 13.73 42.65 18.62
N LEU A 850 14.68 41.72 18.82
CA LEU A 850 14.61 40.69 19.86
C LEU A 850 15.54 41.08 21.01
N THR A 851 15.05 41.92 21.91
CA THR A 851 15.80 42.34 23.11
C THR A 851 15.11 41.88 24.38
N SER A 852 15.91 41.55 25.40
CA SER A 852 15.38 41.16 26.71
C SER A 852 14.53 42.29 27.31
N ARG A 853 13.45 41.93 28.01
CA ARG A 853 12.49 42.88 28.61
C ARG A 853 13.14 43.95 29.51
N PHE A 854 14.30 43.65 30.11
CA PHE A 854 15.05 44.59 30.96
C PHE A 854 15.84 45.66 30.18
N VAL A 855 16.22 45.37 28.94
CA VAL A 855 17.05 46.25 28.09
C VAL A 855 16.19 47.15 27.19
N HIS A 856 14.99 46.67 26.85
CA HIS A 856 14.05 47.31 25.93
C HIS A 856 13.61 48.73 26.37
N THR A 857 13.76 49.07 27.65
CA THR A 857 13.43 50.39 28.22
C THR A 857 14.48 51.47 27.94
N TYR A 858 15.69 51.10 27.54
CA TYR A 858 16.86 52.02 27.49
C TYR A 858 17.46 52.21 26.10
N TYR A 859 17.10 51.39 25.11
CA TYR A 859 17.68 51.43 23.78
C TYR A 859 16.69 51.94 22.73
N ASN A 860 17.03 53.04 22.05
CA ASN A 860 16.41 53.42 20.79
C ASN A 860 17.16 52.71 19.65
N HIS A 861 16.50 51.78 18.97
CA HIS A 861 17.08 51.07 17.83
C HIS A 861 17.13 51.98 16.61
N THR A 862 18.27 52.02 15.91
CA THR A 862 18.39 52.70 14.61
C THR A 862 17.84 51.82 13.48
N ILE A 863 17.54 52.43 12.32
CA ILE A 863 17.13 51.68 11.13
C ILE A 863 18.18 50.63 10.75
N HIS A 864 19.46 51.01 10.84
CA HIS A 864 20.60 50.13 10.56
C HIS A 864 20.67 48.91 11.50
N ASP A 865 20.37 49.10 12.79
CA ASP A 865 20.34 48.00 13.76
C ASP A 865 19.21 47.01 13.44
N LEU A 866 18.04 47.53 13.05
CA LEU A 866 16.87 46.71 12.71
C LEU A 866 17.09 45.93 11.41
N THR A 867 17.60 46.57 10.36
CA THR A 867 17.90 45.89 9.08
C THR A 867 18.95 44.80 9.27
N THR A 868 19.99 45.05 10.07
CA THR A 868 21.03 44.04 10.35
C THR A 868 20.49 42.87 11.18
N GLN A 869 19.64 43.13 12.17
CA GLN A 869 19.06 42.08 13.02
C GLN A 869 18.07 41.18 12.28
N ILE A 870 17.31 41.70 11.32
CA ILE A 870 16.34 40.91 10.54
C ILE A 870 17.02 39.79 9.75
N PHE A 871 18.24 40.02 9.26
CA PHE A 871 19.01 39.02 8.50
C PHE A 871 19.99 38.19 9.34
N ASP A 872 20.04 38.40 10.67
CA ASP A 872 20.85 37.55 11.56
C ASP A 872 20.16 36.19 11.74
N SER A 873 20.92 35.11 11.58
CA SER A 873 20.38 33.75 11.71
C SER A 873 19.84 33.47 13.11
N LYS A 874 20.27 34.23 14.12
CA LYS A 874 19.77 34.13 15.50
C LYS A 874 18.34 34.63 15.69
N ASN A 875 17.81 35.39 14.74
CA ASN A 875 16.48 36.02 14.82
C ASN A 875 15.46 35.38 13.85
N LEU A 876 15.89 34.37 13.09
CA LEU A 876 15.01 33.57 12.23
C LEU A 876 14.21 32.58 13.07
N MET A 877 12.90 32.50 12.84
CA MET A 877 12.00 31.61 13.60
C MET A 877 11.98 30.17 13.09
N THR A 878 12.93 29.83 12.22
CA THR A 878 13.11 28.51 11.64
C THR A 878 14.59 28.14 11.76
N ALA A 879 14.91 26.91 12.14
CA ALA A 879 16.30 26.45 12.24
C ALA A 879 16.91 26.24 10.85
N CYS A 880 17.15 27.34 10.14
CA CYS A 880 17.76 27.34 8.81
C CYS A 880 18.97 28.27 8.84
N ASP A 881 20.14 27.77 8.46
CA ASP A 881 21.31 28.63 8.26
C ASP A 881 21.24 29.23 6.85
N PRO A 882 21.04 30.56 6.72
CA PRO A 882 20.87 31.23 5.43
C PRO A 882 22.12 31.18 4.56
N ARG A 883 23.27 30.74 5.07
CA ARG A 883 24.51 30.55 4.30
C ARG A 883 24.46 29.37 3.34
N HIS A 884 23.57 28.41 3.56
CA HIS A 884 23.43 27.22 2.71
C HIS A 884 22.48 27.41 1.51
N GLY A 885 21.85 28.59 1.38
CA GLY A 885 20.88 28.87 0.32
C GLY A 885 20.93 30.31 -0.18
N LYS A 886 20.06 30.62 -1.14
CA LYS A 886 19.85 31.99 -1.64
C LYS A 886 18.40 32.42 -1.41
N TYR A 887 18.21 33.66 -1.00
CA TYR A 887 16.91 34.31 -0.90
C TYR A 887 16.34 34.57 -2.30
N ILE A 888 15.16 33.98 -2.55
CA ILE A 888 14.40 34.16 -3.78
C ILE A 888 13.69 35.51 -3.76
N THR A 889 12.94 35.77 -2.69
CA THR A 889 12.17 37.00 -2.45
C THR A 889 12.13 37.29 -0.95
N VAL A 890 12.26 38.56 -0.58
CA VAL A 890 12.23 39.02 0.82
C VAL A 890 11.27 40.18 0.96
N ALA A 891 10.40 40.11 1.96
CA ALA A 891 9.54 41.22 2.38
C ALA A 891 9.91 41.65 3.80
N SER A 892 10.26 42.91 3.96
CA SER A 892 10.59 43.51 5.24
C SER A 892 9.54 44.54 5.62
N VAL A 893 8.84 44.32 6.73
CA VAL A 893 7.79 45.21 7.24
C VAL A 893 8.32 45.93 8.47
N PHE A 894 8.41 47.25 8.40
CA PHE A 894 8.88 48.12 9.48
C PHE A 894 7.71 48.88 10.10
N ARG A 895 7.80 49.11 11.41
CA ARG A 895 6.73 49.71 12.20
C ARG A 895 7.26 50.88 13.03
N GLY A 896 6.64 52.06 12.88
CA GLY A 896 7.04 53.31 13.50
C GLY A 896 7.18 54.45 12.48
N ARG A 897 7.33 55.69 12.98
CA ARG A 897 7.57 56.88 12.14
C ARG A 897 9.01 56.85 11.60
N LEU A 898 9.19 56.24 10.44
CA LEU A 898 10.49 56.07 9.78
C LEU A 898 10.49 56.71 8.39
N SER A 899 11.63 57.28 7.99
CA SER A 899 11.80 57.79 6.62
C SER A 899 11.97 56.64 5.64
N ILE A 900 11.05 56.52 4.69
CA ILE A 900 11.07 55.45 3.68
C ILE A 900 12.32 55.53 2.80
N LYS A 901 12.77 56.74 2.45
CA LYS A 901 13.97 56.95 1.62
C LYS A 901 15.22 56.38 2.29
N GLU A 902 15.40 56.68 3.57
CA GLU A 902 16.52 56.17 4.37
C GLU A 902 16.46 54.63 4.47
N LEU A 903 15.25 54.08 4.58
CA LEU A 903 15.02 52.65 4.72
C LEU A 903 15.25 51.87 3.41
N GLU A 904 14.83 52.42 2.27
CA GLU A 904 15.10 51.86 0.94
C GLU A 904 16.58 51.94 0.59
N GLU A 905 17.25 53.05 0.91
CA GLU A 905 18.70 53.21 0.73
C GLU A 905 19.49 52.19 1.58
N GLU A 906 19.15 52.03 2.85
CA GLU A 906 19.76 51.01 3.72
C GLU A 906 19.50 49.58 3.22
N MET A 907 18.28 49.28 2.76
CA MET A 907 17.95 47.96 2.24
C MET A 907 18.68 47.63 0.93
N GLN A 908 18.89 48.63 0.06
CA GLN A 908 19.74 48.49 -1.12
C GLN A 908 21.23 48.29 -0.75
N GLN A 909 21.71 48.97 0.31
CA GLN A 909 23.06 48.73 0.83
C GLN A 909 23.22 47.31 1.39
N VAL A 910 22.23 46.81 2.13
CA VAL A 910 22.24 45.42 2.63
C VAL A 910 22.22 44.42 1.45
N GLN A 911 21.40 44.67 0.43
CA GLN A 911 21.34 43.82 -0.76
C GLN A 911 22.67 43.80 -1.53
N SER A 912 23.32 44.96 -1.70
CA SER A 912 24.62 45.04 -2.38
C SER A 912 25.74 44.35 -1.59
N ARG A 913 25.73 44.49 -0.25
CA ARG A 913 26.68 43.81 0.66
C ARG A 913 26.50 42.29 0.67
N ASN A 914 25.26 41.81 0.57
CA ASN A 914 24.90 40.40 0.67
C ASN A 914 24.50 39.78 -0.67
N SER A 915 24.94 40.34 -1.80
CA SER A 915 24.55 39.91 -3.16
C SER A 915 24.74 38.41 -3.42
N ALA A 916 25.75 37.78 -2.81
CA ALA A 916 25.98 36.33 -2.90
C ALA A 916 24.80 35.47 -2.38
N PHE A 917 24.02 35.99 -1.43
CA PHE A 917 22.88 35.32 -0.80
C PHE A 917 21.54 35.62 -1.48
N PHE A 918 21.49 36.45 -2.53
CA PHE A 918 20.28 36.74 -3.28
C PHE A 918 20.31 36.09 -4.66
N VAL A 919 19.13 35.82 -5.22
CA VAL A 919 18.98 35.29 -6.57
C VAL A 919 19.03 36.43 -7.60
N ASP A 920 20.01 36.39 -8.51
CA ASP A 920 20.33 37.50 -9.43
C ASP A 920 19.35 37.66 -10.60
N TRP A 921 18.60 36.61 -10.96
CA TRP A 921 17.70 36.62 -12.13
C TRP A 921 16.29 37.12 -11.83
N ILE A 922 15.94 37.38 -10.56
CA ILE A 922 14.63 37.95 -10.16
C ILE A 922 14.80 39.46 -9.96
N PRO A 923 14.21 40.30 -10.83
CA PRO A 923 14.24 41.75 -10.65
C PRO A 923 13.38 42.14 -9.44
N ASN A 924 13.88 43.05 -8.59
CA ASN A 924 13.18 43.56 -7.41
C ASN A 924 12.75 42.48 -6.39
N ASN A 925 13.67 41.57 -6.06
CA ASN A 925 13.46 40.49 -5.08
C ASN A 925 13.34 40.95 -3.61
N VAL A 926 13.55 42.23 -3.29
CA VAL A 926 13.35 42.79 -1.95
C VAL A 926 12.22 43.82 -1.98
N LYS A 927 11.27 43.69 -1.06
CA LYS A 927 10.16 44.63 -0.85
C LYS A 927 10.15 45.15 0.57
N THR A 928 10.02 46.46 0.73
CA THR A 928 9.97 47.15 2.01
C THR A 928 8.59 47.76 2.21
N ALA A 929 8.02 47.59 3.40
CA ALA A 929 6.78 48.23 3.81
C ALA A 929 7.01 49.00 5.12
N VAL A 930 6.39 50.16 5.27
CA VAL A 930 6.43 50.96 6.50
C VAL A 930 5.01 51.23 6.98
N CYS A 931 4.76 51.02 8.27
CA CYS A 931 3.52 51.37 8.95
C CYS A 931 3.81 52.37 10.07
N ASP A 932 3.15 53.52 10.06
CA ASP A 932 3.42 54.62 10.98
C ASP A 932 2.91 54.38 12.41
N VAL A 933 2.08 53.37 12.63
CA VAL A 933 1.50 53.04 13.95
C VAL A 933 2.51 52.27 14.80
N PRO A 934 3.03 52.79 15.93
CA PRO A 934 4.01 52.07 16.74
C PRO A 934 3.41 50.87 17.50
N PRO A 935 4.21 49.83 17.84
CA PRO A 935 3.75 48.72 18.67
C PRO A 935 3.50 49.19 20.11
N ARG A 936 2.27 49.05 20.61
CA ARG A 936 1.96 49.27 22.04
C ARG A 936 2.37 48.03 22.84
N GLY A 937 3.18 48.23 23.89
CA GLY A 937 3.48 47.18 24.86
C GLY A 937 2.21 46.77 25.59
N LEU A 938 1.86 45.48 25.50
CA LEU A 938 0.71 44.89 26.19
C LEU A 938 0.97 44.85 27.71
N LYS A 939 0.53 45.89 28.42
CA LYS A 939 0.26 45.80 29.87
C LYS A 939 -1.10 45.13 30.06
N MET A 940 -1.13 44.07 30.86
CA MET A 940 -2.35 43.41 31.33
C MET A 940 -3.05 44.29 32.35
N ALA A 941 -4.17 44.86 31.93
CA ALA A 941 -5.33 45.15 32.77
C ALA A 941 -6.57 44.78 31.93
N ILE A 942 -7.65 44.39 32.59
CA ILE A 942 -8.98 44.20 31.99
C ILE A 942 -9.23 45.35 31.00
N SER A 943 -9.62 45.02 29.76
CA SER A 943 -9.83 45.92 28.61
C SER A 943 -9.91 47.40 29.00
N GLU A 944 -8.81 48.14 28.80
CA GLU A 944 -8.81 49.62 28.85
C GLU A 944 -9.33 50.21 27.51
N VAL A 945 -9.89 49.38 26.62
CA VAL A 945 -10.37 49.82 25.31
C VAL A 945 -11.70 50.54 25.49
N VAL A 946 -11.62 51.86 25.63
CA VAL A 946 -12.77 52.73 25.87
C VAL A 946 -13.84 52.66 24.76
N VAL A 947 -13.50 52.14 23.57
CA VAL A 947 -14.40 52.04 22.40
C VAL A 947 -15.13 50.69 22.26
N GLU A 948 -14.98 49.77 23.21
CA GLU A 948 -15.63 48.46 23.18
C GLU A 948 -17.16 48.52 22.99
N PRO A 949 -17.91 49.45 23.62
CA PRO A 949 -19.34 49.58 23.38
C PRO A 949 -19.69 49.96 21.94
N TYR A 950 -18.90 50.83 21.29
CA TYR A 950 -19.10 51.17 19.86
C TYR A 950 -18.95 49.94 18.97
N ASN A 951 -17.86 49.20 19.14
CA ASN A 951 -17.60 48.01 18.34
C ASN A 951 -18.68 46.93 18.53
N SER A 952 -19.18 46.79 19.77
CA SER A 952 -20.20 45.81 20.10
C SER A 952 -21.55 46.15 19.46
N VAL A 953 -22.04 47.40 19.56
CA VAL A 953 -23.31 47.81 18.94
C VAL A 953 -23.23 47.78 17.41
N LEU A 954 -22.13 48.29 16.82
CA LEU A 954 -21.94 48.24 15.37
C LEU A 954 -21.91 46.79 14.86
N GLY A 955 -21.20 45.90 15.57
CA GLY A 955 -21.17 44.47 15.25
C GLY A 955 -22.54 43.80 15.40
N GLN A 956 -23.27 44.10 16.48
CA GLN A 956 -24.62 43.58 16.71
C GLN A 956 -25.58 44.00 15.59
N SER A 957 -25.57 45.27 15.17
CA SER A 957 -26.40 45.74 14.07
C SER A 957 -26.19 44.93 12.80
N HIS A 958 -24.94 44.61 12.45
CA HIS A 958 -24.65 43.78 11.27
C HIS A 958 -25.05 42.31 11.47
N LEU A 959 -24.91 41.78 12.68
CA LEU A 959 -25.31 40.40 13.00
C LEU A 959 -26.83 40.21 12.91
N ILE A 960 -27.64 41.24 13.17
CA ILE A 960 -29.10 41.17 13.05
C ILE A 960 -29.53 40.79 11.63
N ASP A 961 -28.85 41.34 10.61
CA ASP A 961 -29.23 41.15 9.21
C ASP A 961 -28.46 40.01 8.51
N LEU A 962 -27.21 39.75 8.93
CA LEU A 962 -26.31 38.84 8.21
C LEU A 962 -26.17 37.44 8.83
N SER A 963 -26.55 37.27 10.11
CA SER A 963 -26.39 35.98 10.78
C SER A 963 -27.73 35.27 10.95
N ASP A 964 -27.73 33.95 10.69
CA ASP A 964 -28.92 33.12 10.89
C ASP A 964 -29.01 32.57 12.33
N GLU A 965 -27.88 32.37 13.02
CA GLU A 965 -27.79 31.83 14.38
C GLU A 965 -26.63 32.49 15.13
N SER A 966 -26.88 33.09 16.29
CA SER A 966 -25.87 33.81 17.08
C SER A 966 -25.88 33.36 18.54
N PHE A 967 -24.75 32.89 19.08
CA PHE A 967 -24.62 32.52 20.50
C PHE A 967 -23.98 33.65 21.29
N THR A 968 -24.65 34.13 22.33
CA THR A 968 -24.17 35.25 23.16
C THR A 968 -23.34 34.73 24.34
N LEU A 969 -22.10 35.21 24.44
CA LEU A 969 -21.17 34.88 25.53
C LEU A 969 -20.67 36.19 26.14
N ASP A 970 -20.98 36.41 27.41
CA ASP A 970 -20.64 37.63 28.13
C ASP A 970 -19.44 37.40 29.07
N ASN A 971 -18.40 38.23 28.92
CA ASN A 971 -17.21 38.18 29.76
C ASN A 971 -17.53 38.42 31.24
N GLU A 972 -18.54 39.24 31.56
CA GLU A 972 -18.95 39.49 32.94
C GLU A 972 -19.54 38.22 33.59
N ALA A 973 -20.42 37.51 32.88
CA ALA A 973 -20.98 36.24 33.34
C ALA A 973 -19.91 35.15 33.46
N LEU A 974 -19.02 35.03 32.47
CA LEU A 974 -17.93 34.06 32.49
C LEU A 974 -16.97 34.29 33.66
N PHE A 975 -16.69 35.56 33.97
CA PHE A 975 -15.89 35.93 35.13
C PHE A 975 -16.59 35.55 36.44
N ASP A 976 -17.88 35.88 36.59
CA ASP A 976 -18.65 35.55 37.78
C ASP A 976 -18.79 34.03 37.98
N ILE A 977 -18.94 33.23 36.92
CA ILE A 977 -18.93 31.77 37.00
C ILE A 977 -17.58 31.27 37.51
N CYS A 978 -16.47 31.75 36.93
CA CYS A 978 -15.13 31.35 37.36
C CYS A 978 -14.85 31.72 38.81
N PHE A 979 -15.23 32.94 39.22
CA PHE A 979 -14.95 33.48 40.53
C PHE A 979 -15.88 32.90 41.61
N ARG A 980 -17.20 32.93 41.41
CA ARG A 980 -18.20 32.54 42.42
C ARG A 980 -18.50 31.05 42.40
N THR A 981 -18.71 30.46 41.22
CA THR A 981 -19.16 29.06 41.07
C THR A 981 -17.98 28.08 41.09
N LEU A 982 -16.93 28.34 40.30
CA LEU A 982 -15.72 27.49 40.25
C LEU A 982 -14.72 27.78 41.38
N LYS A 983 -14.91 28.89 42.11
CA LYS A 983 -14.06 29.35 43.24
C LYS A 983 -12.60 29.61 42.85
N ILE A 984 -12.36 30.12 41.64
CA ILE A 984 -11.03 30.54 41.18
C ILE A 984 -10.80 31.97 41.65
N GLN A 985 -9.84 32.19 42.56
CA GLN A 985 -9.60 33.51 43.17
C GLN A 985 -9.17 34.59 42.17
N HIS A 986 -8.41 34.21 41.13
CA HIS A 986 -7.94 35.12 40.08
C HIS A 986 -8.18 34.49 38.70
N PRO A 987 -9.40 34.64 38.12
CA PRO A 987 -9.71 34.09 36.81
C PRO A 987 -8.81 34.69 35.72
N THR A 988 -8.17 33.83 34.94
CA THR A 988 -7.39 34.25 33.76
C THR A 988 -8.23 34.09 32.48
N LEU A 989 -7.86 34.77 31.39
CA LEU A 989 -8.50 34.54 30.08
C LEU A 989 -8.41 33.07 29.65
N GLY A 990 -7.38 32.33 30.08
CA GLY A 990 -7.28 30.89 29.85
C GLY A 990 -8.40 30.10 30.53
N ASP A 991 -8.79 30.48 31.75
CA ASP A 991 -9.89 29.84 32.48
C ASP A 991 -11.25 30.16 31.84
N LEU A 992 -11.46 31.41 31.41
CA LEU A 992 -12.66 31.82 30.67
C LEU A 992 -12.76 31.07 29.34
N ASN A 993 -11.67 31.02 28.57
CA ASN A 993 -11.62 30.28 27.30
C ASN A 993 -11.86 28.78 27.49
N HIS A 994 -11.39 28.19 28.60
CA HIS A 994 -11.68 26.80 28.93
C HIS A 994 -13.20 26.58 29.11
N LEU A 995 -13.88 27.49 29.83
CA LEU A 995 -15.33 27.43 30.03
C LEU A 995 -16.11 27.59 28.71
N VAL A 996 -15.69 28.54 27.87
CA VAL A 996 -16.23 28.73 26.52
C VAL A 996 -16.05 27.47 25.68
N SER A 997 -14.84 26.88 25.68
CA SER A 997 -14.55 25.66 24.91
C SER A 997 -15.39 24.47 25.36
N ALA A 998 -15.66 24.34 26.66
CA ALA A 998 -16.51 23.28 27.20
C ALA A 998 -17.96 23.44 26.72
N THR A 999 -18.48 24.67 26.73
CA THR A 999 -19.83 25.00 26.26
C THR A 999 -19.97 24.81 24.76
N MET A 1000 -19.01 25.29 23.96
CA MET A 1000 -18.98 25.08 22.50
C MET A 1000 -18.90 23.60 22.14
N SER A 1001 -18.10 22.82 22.89
CA SER A 1001 -18.06 21.36 22.75
C SER A 1001 -19.43 20.75 23.07
N GLY A 1002 -20.13 21.24 24.08
CA GLY A 1002 -21.50 20.87 24.40
C GLY A 1002 -22.46 21.08 23.22
N ILE A 1003 -22.56 22.31 22.72
CA ILE A 1003 -23.46 22.72 21.64
C ILE A 1003 -23.21 21.92 20.35
N THR A 1004 -21.95 21.73 19.98
CA THR A 1004 -21.57 21.01 18.76
C THR A 1004 -21.68 19.49 18.88
N THR A 1005 -22.15 18.95 20.01
CA THR A 1005 -22.23 17.49 20.22
C THR A 1005 -23.16 16.83 19.20
N CYS A 1006 -24.31 17.45 18.89
CA CYS A 1006 -25.30 16.91 17.95
C CYS A 1006 -24.80 16.89 16.49
N LEU A 1007 -23.75 17.67 16.18
CA LEU A 1007 -23.09 17.69 14.87
C LEU A 1007 -21.96 16.66 14.77
N ARG A 1008 -21.31 16.35 15.91
CA ARG A 1008 -20.10 15.52 15.96
C ARG A 1008 -20.36 14.04 16.22
N PHE A 1009 -21.45 13.74 16.93
CA PHE A 1009 -21.79 12.38 17.32
C PHE A 1009 -23.19 12.03 16.85
N PRO A 1010 -23.40 10.81 16.31
CA PRO A 1010 -24.73 10.35 15.95
C PRO A 1010 -25.58 10.21 17.23
N GLY A 1011 -26.76 10.83 17.23
CA GLY A 1011 -27.72 10.80 18.34
C GLY A 1011 -29.17 10.87 17.82
N GLN A 1012 -30.15 10.83 18.71
CA GLN A 1012 -31.57 10.89 18.32
C GLN A 1012 -31.94 12.22 17.62
N LEU A 1013 -31.26 13.31 17.96
CA LEU A 1013 -31.25 14.55 17.21
C LEU A 1013 -30.00 14.62 16.31
N ASN A 1014 -30.07 13.96 15.15
CA ASN A 1014 -29.17 14.28 14.03
C ASN A 1014 -29.66 15.59 13.41
N ALA A 1015 -29.35 16.70 14.07
CA ALA A 1015 -29.73 18.03 13.66
C ALA A 1015 -28.55 18.71 12.96
N ASP A 1016 -28.67 18.93 11.65
CA ASP A 1016 -27.87 19.91 10.95
C ASP A 1016 -28.10 21.30 11.56
N LEU A 1017 -27.17 22.24 11.39
CA LEU A 1017 -27.33 23.62 11.87
C LEU A 1017 -28.70 24.20 11.45
N ARG A 1018 -29.09 24.00 10.18
CA ARG A 1018 -30.42 24.42 9.68
C ARG A 1018 -31.59 23.88 10.51
N LYS A 1019 -31.52 22.64 11.00
CA LYS A 1019 -32.57 22.06 11.87
C LYS A 1019 -32.57 22.69 13.25
N LEU A 1020 -31.41 23.07 13.77
CA LEU A 1020 -31.29 23.77 15.05
C LEU A 1020 -31.94 25.17 14.94
N GLY A 1021 -31.63 25.92 13.89
CA GLY A 1021 -32.28 27.19 13.58
C GLY A 1021 -33.80 27.07 13.41
N THR A 1022 -34.30 26.14 12.57
CA THR A 1022 -35.76 25.99 12.36
C THR A 1022 -36.52 25.57 13.63
N ASN A 1023 -35.85 24.98 14.62
CA ASN A 1023 -36.50 24.52 15.85
C ASN A 1023 -36.44 25.54 16.99
N LEU A 1024 -35.45 26.44 16.99
CA LEU A 1024 -35.18 27.36 18.10
C LEU A 1024 -35.39 28.84 17.74
N ILE A 1025 -35.59 29.16 16.46
CA ILE A 1025 -35.79 30.52 15.99
C ILE A 1025 -37.25 30.64 15.53
N PRO A 1026 -38.14 31.20 16.36
CA PRO A 1026 -39.53 31.45 15.94
C PRO A 1026 -39.60 32.58 14.90
N PHE A 1027 -38.72 33.58 15.01
CA PHE A 1027 -38.65 34.74 14.12
C PHE A 1027 -37.19 35.02 13.72
N PRO A 1028 -36.90 35.30 12.43
CA PRO A 1028 -35.53 35.44 11.94
C PRO A 1028 -34.65 36.45 12.68
N ARG A 1029 -35.22 37.56 13.21
CA ARG A 1029 -34.46 38.58 13.97
C ARG A 1029 -34.15 38.17 15.42
N LEU A 1030 -34.82 37.15 15.95
CA LEU A 1030 -34.67 36.66 17.34
C LEU A 1030 -33.82 35.40 17.39
N HIS A 1031 -32.64 35.44 16.77
CA HIS A 1031 -31.71 34.32 16.62
C HIS A 1031 -30.55 34.34 17.62
N PHE A 1032 -30.66 35.13 18.69
CA PHE A 1032 -29.65 35.25 19.73
C PHE A 1032 -29.90 34.26 20.87
N PHE A 1033 -29.06 33.23 20.95
CA PHE A 1033 -29.15 32.19 21.96
C PHE A 1033 -28.26 32.46 23.16
N VAL A 1034 -28.78 32.18 24.35
CA VAL A 1034 -28.05 32.18 25.62
C VAL A 1034 -27.67 30.74 25.97
N PRO A 1035 -26.38 30.38 25.93
CA PRO A 1035 -25.94 29.04 26.29
C PRO A 1035 -25.64 28.90 27.79
N GLY A 1036 -25.70 27.68 28.29
CA GLY A 1036 -25.34 27.32 29.67
C GLY A 1036 -24.71 25.93 29.73
N PHE A 1037 -23.98 25.65 30.81
CA PHE A 1037 -23.29 24.36 30.97
C PHE A 1037 -23.52 23.80 32.37
N ALA A 1038 -23.72 22.49 32.47
CA ALA A 1038 -23.83 21.75 33.73
C ALA A 1038 -23.10 20.40 33.62
N PRO A 1039 -22.43 19.90 34.67
CA PRO A 1039 -22.30 20.52 35.99
C PRO A 1039 -21.17 21.56 36.04
N LEU A 1040 -21.40 22.68 36.74
CA LEU A 1040 -20.36 23.66 37.06
C LEU A 1040 -19.93 23.47 38.52
N THR A 1041 -18.88 22.67 38.71
CA THR A 1041 -18.29 22.45 40.03
C THR A 1041 -16.78 22.68 40.00
N SER A 1042 -16.24 23.10 41.15
CA SER A 1042 -14.80 23.34 41.29
C SER A 1042 -14.02 22.05 41.00
N ARG A 1043 -12.80 22.20 40.44
CA ARG A 1043 -11.95 21.06 40.05
C ARG A 1043 -11.65 20.09 41.21
N TYR A 1044 -11.64 20.60 42.45
CA TYR A 1044 -11.45 19.79 43.66
C TYR A 1044 -12.72 19.05 44.11
N GLY A 1045 -13.92 19.56 43.78
CA GLY A 1045 -15.20 18.98 44.16
C GLY A 1045 -15.73 17.92 43.19
N GLN A 1046 -15.23 17.89 41.95
CA GLN A 1046 -15.72 16.98 40.90
C GLN A 1046 -15.58 15.49 41.26
N ALA A 1047 -14.56 15.11 42.05
CA ALA A 1047 -14.37 13.71 42.46
C ALA A 1047 -15.35 13.23 43.54
N TYR A 1048 -16.00 14.15 44.26
CA TYR A 1048 -16.84 13.83 45.44
C TYR A 1048 -18.33 13.88 45.15
N HIS A 1049 -18.76 14.40 43.99
CA HIS A 1049 -20.16 14.54 43.61
C HIS A 1049 -20.54 13.58 42.50
N THR A 1050 -21.51 12.70 42.79
CA THR A 1050 -22.25 11.92 41.78
C THR A 1050 -23.47 12.73 41.37
N TYR A 1051 -23.60 13.05 40.08
CA TYR A 1051 -24.74 13.80 39.54
C TYR A 1051 -25.80 12.86 39.00
N ASN A 1052 -27.07 13.19 39.23
CA ASN A 1052 -28.21 12.55 38.56
C ASN A 1052 -28.78 13.44 37.45
N VAL A 1053 -29.65 12.89 36.61
CA VAL A 1053 -30.33 13.66 35.54
C VAL A 1053 -31.10 14.85 36.13
N HIS A 1054 -31.81 14.65 37.24
CA HIS A 1054 -32.53 15.71 37.94
C HIS A 1054 -31.62 16.88 38.38
N ASP A 1055 -30.41 16.59 38.87
CA ASP A 1055 -29.47 17.61 39.33
C ASP A 1055 -28.91 18.42 38.16
N LEU A 1056 -28.59 17.76 37.04
CA LEU A 1056 -28.13 18.43 35.83
C LEU A 1056 -29.22 19.32 35.24
N THR A 1057 -30.45 18.80 35.09
CA THR A 1057 -31.58 19.57 34.56
C THR A 1057 -31.89 20.76 35.45
N SER A 1058 -31.85 20.60 36.78
CA SER A 1058 -32.06 21.71 37.70
C SER A 1058 -30.97 22.79 37.56
N GLN A 1059 -29.70 22.39 37.46
CA GLN A 1059 -28.59 23.33 37.27
C GLN A 1059 -28.64 24.06 35.92
N MET A 1060 -29.13 23.43 34.85
CA MET A 1060 -29.22 24.06 33.53
C MET A 1060 -30.10 25.31 33.52
N PHE A 1061 -31.16 25.35 34.33
CA PHE A 1061 -32.11 26.48 34.40
C PHE A 1061 -31.73 27.52 35.48
N GLU A 1062 -30.59 27.37 36.16
CA GLU A 1062 -30.12 28.37 37.11
C GLU A 1062 -29.39 29.52 36.40
N ALA A 1063 -29.77 30.76 36.72
CA ALA A 1063 -29.16 31.97 36.16
C ALA A 1063 -27.63 32.01 36.30
N ARG A 1064 -27.10 31.49 37.43
CA ARG A 1064 -25.66 31.44 37.71
C ARG A 1064 -24.84 30.54 36.79
N ASN A 1065 -25.48 29.71 35.96
CA ASN A 1065 -24.83 28.76 35.05
C ASN A 1065 -24.97 29.19 33.57
N LEU A 1066 -25.65 30.31 33.29
CA LEU A 1066 -25.78 30.89 31.97
C LEU A 1066 -24.53 31.71 31.63
N MET A 1067 -24.07 31.62 30.39
CA MET A 1067 -22.85 32.28 29.92
C MET A 1067 -23.08 33.73 29.49
N SER A 1068 -24.30 34.24 29.63
CA SER A 1068 -24.66 35.65 29.40
C SER A 1068 -25.19 36.24 30.69
N ALA A 1069 -24.83 37.49 31.01
CA ALA A 1069 -25.26 38.15 32.25
C ALA A 1069 -26.71 38.68 32.13
N CYS A 1070 -27.66 37.76 32.00
CA CYS A 1070 -29.10 38.04 32.00
C CYS A 1070 -29.79 37.14 33.03
N ASP A 1071 -30.77 37.67 33.77
CA ASP A 1071 -31.59 36.85 34.66
C ASP A 1071 -32.81 36.33 33.86
N PRO A 1072 -32.94 35.01 33.64
CA PRO A 1072 -34.09 34.45 32.92
C PRO A 1072 -35.43 34.71 33.61
N ARG A 1073 -35.45 35.16 34.87
CA ARG A 1073 -36.68 35.56 35.58
C ARG A 1073 -37.24 36.90 35.13
N HIS A 1074 -36.44 37.75 34.50
CA HIS A 1074 -36.86 39.05 33.97
C HIS A 1074 -37.34 38.96 32.52
N GLY A 1075 -37.54 37.76 31.99
CA GLY A 1075 -38.11 37.52 30.67
C GLY A 1075 -38.78 36.16 30.58
N LYS A 1076 -39.12 35.76 29.36
CA LYS A 1076 -39.67 34.42 29.07
C LYS A 1076 -38.79 33.68 28.07
N TYR A 1077 -38.73 32.36 28.22
CA TYR A 1077 -38.13 31.45 27.24
C TYR A 1077 -39.07 31.26 26.06
N LEU A 1078 -38.58 31.61 24.87
CA LEU A 1078 -39.24 31.32 23.60
C LEU A 1078 -39.08 29.84 23.25
N THR A 1079 -37.83 29.38 23.20
CA THR A 1079 -37.50 27.97 22.94
C THR A 1079 -36.24 27.57 23.69
N VAL A 1080 -36.15 26.31 24.10
CA VAL A 1080 -35.02 25.77 24.85
C VAL A 1080 -34.59 24.44 24.24
N ALA A 1081 -33.28 24.23 24.14
CA ALA A 1081 -32.69 22.94 23.86
C ALA A 1081 -31.79 22.48 25.02
N GLY A 1082 -32.00 21.25 25.48
CA GLY A 1082 -31.15 20.55 26.43
C GLY A 1082 -30.36 19.42 25.77
N MET A 1083 -29.04 19.52 25.74
CA MET A 1083 -28.14 18.51 25.16
C MET A 1083 -27.43 17.74 26.27
N PHE A 1084 -27.86 16.51 26.53
CA PHE A 1084 -27.29 15.63 27.55
C PHE A 1084 -26.21 14.73 26.96
N ARG A 1085 -25.15 14.50 27.75
CA ARG A 1085 -24.02 13.64 27.42
C ARG A 1085 -23.77 12.64 28.54
N GLY A 1086 -23.61 11.38 28.18
CA GLY A 1086 -23.44 10.24 29.10
C GLY A 1086 -24.47 9.15 28.83
N ARG A 1087 -24.27 7.97 29.43
CA ARG A 1087 -25.21 6.84 29.31
C ARG A 1087 -26.45 7.10 30.16
N LEU A 1088 -27.48 7.70 29.56
CA LEU A 1088 -28.70 8.13 30.23
C LEU A 1088 -29.94 7.48 29.59
N SER A 1089 -30.97 7.24 30.40
CA SER A 1089 -32.25 6.76 29.89
C SER A 1089 -33.02 7.92 29.25
N VAL A 1090 -33.44 7.76 28.00
CA VAL A 1090 -34.24 8.76 27.27
C VAL A 1090 -35.52 9.10 28.04
N LYS A 1091 -36.19 8.05 28.54
CA LYS A 1091 -37.43 8.19 29.30
C LYS A 1091 -37.24 9.02 30.57
N GLU A 1092 -36.13 8.82 31.28
CA GLU A 1092 -35.82 9.56 32.51
C GLU A 1092 -35.57 11.04 32.23
N VAL A 1093 -34.86 11.36 31.14
CA VAL A 1093 -34.60 12.74 30.72
C VAL A 1093 -35.89 13.45 30.32
N GLU A 1094 -36.76 12.80 29.55
CA GLU A 1094 -38.05 13.36 29.11
C GLU A 1094 -39.01 13.60 30.31
N GLU A 1095 -39.10 12.66 31.25
CA GLU A 1095 -39.91 12.81 32.47
C GLU A 1095 -39.44 14.00 33.31
N VAL A 1096 -38.12 14.09 33.59
CA VAL A 1096 -37.56 15.19 34.40
C VAL A 1096 -37.74 16.55 33.72
N ILE A 1097 -37.60 16.63 32.40
CA ILE A 1097 -37.76 17.89 31.67
C ILE A 1097 -39.22 18.33 31.61
N THR A 1098 -40.15 17.38 31.44
CA THR A 1098 -41.58 17.67 31.51
C THR A 1098 -41.95 18.19 32.90
N ASP A 1099 -41.39 17.61 33.96
CA ASP A 1099 -41.60 18.09 35.33
C ASP A 1099 -41.06 19.51 35.54
N VAL A 1100 -39.88 19.83 35.00
CA VAL A 1100 -39.30 21.18 35.08
C VAL A 1100 -40.12 22.18 34.28
N GLN A 1101 -40.60 21.80 33.09
CA GLN A 1101 -41.48 22.65 32.27
C GLN A 1101 -42.80 22.94 32.99
N ASN A 1102 -43.42 21.94 33.61
CA ASN A 1102 -44.65 22.11 34.37
C ASN A 1102 -44.46 23.01 35.60
N LYS A 1103 -43.32 22.92 36.28
CA LYS A 1103 -42.98 23.80 37.42
C LYS A 1103 -42.71 25.24 37.00
N ASN A 1104 -42.10 25.43 35.83
CA ASN A 1104 -41.63 26.73 35.35
C ASN A 1104 -42.50 27.29 34.21
N SER A 1105 -43.74 26.81 34.03
CA SER A 1105 -44.59 27.14 32.89
C SER A 1105 -44.80 28.66 32.71
N ALA A 1106 -44.81 29.43 33.81
CA ALA A 1106 -44.92 30.89 33.78
C ALA A 1106 -43.72 31.60 33.11
N TYR A 1107 -42.55 30.97 33.08
CA TYR A 1107 -41.36 31.49 32.42
C TYR A 1107 -41.26 31.07 30.95
N PHE A 1108 -42.21 30.29 30.45
CA PHE A 1108 -42.26 29.87 29.06
C PHE A 1108 -43.39 30.60 28.34
N VAL A 1109 -43.19 30.85 27.06
CA VAL A 1109 -44.21 31.44 26.20
C VAL A 1109 -45.25 30.39 25.79
N GLU A 1110 -46.54 30.72 25.94
CA GLU A 1110 -47.65 29.79 25.72
C GLU A 1110 -47.97 29.53 24.24
N TRP A 1111 -47.68 30.50 23.35
CA TRP A 1111 -48.03 30.41 21.94
C TRP A 1111 -47.10 29.52 21.10
N ILE A 1112 -45.96 29.07 21.63
CA ILE A 1112 -45.08 28.08 20.98
C ILE A 1112 -45.36 26.67 21.55
N PRO A 1113 -46.03 25.79 20.79
CA PRO A 1113 -46.23 24.41 21.23
C PRO A 1113 -44.89 23.65 21.22
N ASN A 1114 -44.62 22.86 22.26
CA ASN A 1114 -43.39 22.07 22.40
C ASN A 1114 -42.09 22.90 22.29
N ASN A 1115 -42.01 23.96 23.09
CA ASN A 1115 -40.88 24.89 23.16
C ASN A 1115 -39.59 24.32 23.76
N ILE A 1116 -39.58 23.08 24.28
CA ILE A 1116 -38.37 22.41 24.75
C ILE A 1116 -37.99 21.24 23.82
N LYS A 1117 -36.71 21.16 23.45
CA LYS A 1117 -36.11 20.04 22.71
C LYS A 1117 -34.99 19.40 23.51
N THR A 1118 -34.85 18.08 23.40
CA THR A 1118 -33.88 17.31 24.18
C THR A 1118 -33.04 16.42 23.28
N ALA A 1119 -31.72 16.54 23.36
CA ALA A 1119 -30.77 15.69 22.66
C ALA A 1119 -29.97 14.87 23.65
N ILE A 1120 -29.70 13.59 23.34
CA ILE A 1120 -28.93 12.69 24.21
C ILE A 1120 -27.80 12.06 23.37
N CYS A 1121 -26.60 12.09 23.94
CA CYS A 1121 -25.40 11.49 23.38
C CYS A 1121 -24.72 10.58 24.41
N ASP A 1122 -24.45 9.33 24.06
CA ASP A 1122 -23.87 8.34 24.98
C ASP A 1122 -22.39 8.62 25.34
N VAL A 1123 -21.73 9.58 24.67
CA VAL A 1123 -20.30 9.88 24.84
C VAL A 1123 -20.11 11.04 25.83
N PRO A 1124 -19.70 10.78 27.08
CA PRO A 1124 -19.43 11.84 28.04
C PRO A 1124 -18.14 12.62 27.71
N PRO A 1125 -18.02 13.87 28.15
CA PRO A 1125 -16.79 14.63 28.03
C PRO A 1125 -15.67 14.07 28.92
N LYS A 1126 -14.40 14.27 28.52
CA LYS A 1126 -13.24 13.74 29.25
C LYS A 1126 -13.22 14.28 30.68
N GLY A 1127 -13.15 13.37 31.66
CA GLY A 1127 -13.09 13.71 33.08
C GLY A 1127 -14.43 13.80 33.80
N MET A 1128 -15.56 13.61 33.10
CA MET A 1128 -16.91 13.60 33.69
C MET A 1128 -17.66 12.32 33.30
N SER A 1129 -18.55 11.84 34.16
CA SER A 1129 -19.43 10.70 33.85
C SER A 1129 -20.64 11.10 33.00
N MET A 1130 -21.15 12.32 33.22
CA MET A 1130 -22.26 12.93 32.50
C MET A 1130 -22.18 14.46 32.54
N SER A 1131 -22.77 15.11 31.54
CA SER A 1131 -22.90 16.57 31.46
C SER A 1131 -24.16 16.95 30.69
N ALA A 1132 -24.62 18.18 30.84
CA ALA A 1132 -25.70 18.73 30.05
C ALA A 1132 -25.38 20.15 29.61
N THR A 1133 -25.77 20.50 28.39
CA THR A 1133 -25.58 21.83 27.81
C THR A 1133 -26.93 22.42 27.49
N PHE A 1134 -27.14 23.65 27.95
CA PHE A 1134 -28.35 24.41 27.76
C PHE A 1134 -28.16 25.39 26.61
N VAL A 1135 -29.16 25.52 25.75
CA VAL A 1135 -29.27 26.58 24.74
C VAL A 1135 -30.68 27.13 24.82
N GLY A 1136 -30.82 28.38 25.25
CA GLY A 1136 -32.13 29.03 25.38
C GLY A 1136 -32.23 30.25 24.48
N ASN A 1137 -33.32 30.34 23.72
CA ASN A 1137 -33.79 31.60 23.15
C ASN A 1137 -34.74 32.25 24.17
N THR A 1138 -34.33 33.38 24.77
CA THR A 1138 -35.04 34.03 25.87
C THR A 1138 -35.13 35.52 25.64
N THR A 1139 -36.27 36.13 25.98
CA THR A 1139 -36.43 37.59 25.93
C THR A 1139 -35.52 38.30 26.95
N ALA A 1140 -35.01 37.59 27.96
CA ALA A 1140 -34.07 38.14 28.94
C ALA A 1140 -32.74 38.60 28.32
N VAL A 1141 -32.38 38.12 27.12
CA VAL A 1141 -31.16 38.54 26.41
C VAL A 1141 -31.13 40.05 26.12
N GLN A 1142 -32.31 40.70 26.11
CA GLN A 1142 -32.44 42.15 25.96
C GLN A 1142 -31.69 42.94 27.04
N GLU A 1143 -31.50 42.40 28.25
CA GLU A 1143 -30.74 43.07 29.32
C GLU A 1143 -29.28 43.29 28.93
N THR A 1144 -28.68 42.32 28.24
CA THR A 1144 -27.31 42.40 27.75
C THR A 1144 -27.19 43.47 26.67
N PHE A 1145 -28.13 43.50 25.71
CA PHE A 1145 -28.15 44.52 24.66
C PHE A 1145 -28.39 45.91 25.22
N LYS A 1146 -29.36 46.07 26.13
CA LYS A 1146 -29.68 47.34 26.78
C LYS A 1146 -28.47 47.91 27.54
N ARG A 1147 -27.72 47.08 28.27
CA ARG A 1147 -26.50 47.51 28.98
C ARG A 1147 -25.45 48.09 28.03
N VAL A 1148 -25.21 47.43 26.90
CA VAL A 1148 -24.24 47.87 25.89
C VAL A 1148 -24.76 49.14 25.19
N CYS A 1149 -26.04 49.20 24.84
CA CYS A 1149 -26.70 50.37 24.25
C CYS A 1149 -26.67 51.59 25.17
N ASP A 1150 -26.88 51.44 26.48
CA ASP A 1150 -26.83 52.56 27.42
C ASP A 1150 -25.41 53.16 27.50
N GLN A 1151 -24.37 52.31 27.50
CA GLN A 1151 -22.99 52.76 27.45
C GLN A 1151 -22.65 53.45 26.12
N PHE A 1152 -23.10 52.87 25.00
CA PHE A 1152 -22.98 53.47 23.67
C PHE A 1152 -23.64 54.85 23.61
N ALA A 1153 -24.87 54.99 24.11
CA ALA A 1153 -25.62 56.25 24.12
C ALA A 1153 -24.90 57.35 24.91
N VAL A 1154 -24.33 57.01 26.07
CA VAL A 1154 -23.54 57.96 26.88
C VAL A 1154 -22.28 58.42 26.13
N MET A 1155 -21.62 57.51 25.41
CA MET A 1155 -20.44 57.83 24.60
C MET A 1155 -20.79 58.69 23.38
N LEU A 1156 -21.86 58.33 22.66
CA LEU A 1156 -22.35 59.04 21.48
C LEU A 1156 -22.77 60.46 21.83
N LYS A 1157 -23.54 60.62 22.92
CA LYS A 1157 -23.96 61.93 23.44
C LYS A 1157 -22.77 62.83 23.79
N LYS A 1158 -21.65 62.26 24.26
CA LYS A 1158 -20.41 62.98 24.57
C LYS A 1158 -19.49 63.15 23.36
N ARG A 1159 -19.84 62.61 22.19
CA ARG A 1159 -19.00 62.54 20.99
C ARG A 1159 -17.60 61.98 21.27
N ALA A 1160 -17.48 61.08 22.24
CA ALA A 1160 -16.21 60.50 22.63
C ALA A 1160 -15.74 59.50 21.56
N PHE A 1161 -14.49 59.57 21.12
CA PHE A 1161 -13.83 58.64 20.18
C PHE A 1161 -14.45 58.45 18.79
N ILE A 1162 -15.56 59.10 18.45
CA ILE A 1162 -16.22 58.99 17.12
C ILE A 1162 -15.25 59.38 15.99
N HIS A 1163 -14.44 60.42 16.19
CA HIS A 1163 -13.44 60.88 15.21
C HIS A 1163 -12.47 59.78 14.74
N TRP A 1164 -12.22 58.73 15.53
CA TRP A 1164 -11.37 57.61 15.11
C TRP A 1164 -12.01 56.80 13.99
N TYR A 1165 -13.33 56.67 14.00
CA TYR A 1165 -14.07 55.92 12.98
C TYR A 1165 -14.31 56.79 11.73
N ILE A 1166 -14.64 58.07 11.91
CA ILE A 1166 -14.84 59.00 10.78
C ILE A 1166 -13.56 59.18 9.97
N THR A 1167 -12.40 59.27 10.64
CA THR A 1167 -11.11 59.41 9.96
C THR A 1167 -10.79 58.19 9.08
N GLU A 1168 -11.28 57.01 9.45
CA GLU A 1168 -11.13 55.76 8.70
C GLU A 1168 -12.24 55.56 7.64
N GLY A 1169 -13.10 56.57 7.43
CA GLY A 1169 -14.09 56.61 6.35
C GLY A 1169 -15.51 56.18 6.72
N MET A 1170 -15.83 56.08 8.02
CA MET A 1170 -17.19 55.74 8.50
C MET A 1170 -18.05 56.99 8.69
N ASP A 1171 -19.29 56.98 8.22
CA ASP A 1171 -20.19 58.14 8.36
C ASP A 1171 -20.84 58.22 9.76
N GLU A 1172 -21.05 59.43 10.29
CA GLU A 1172 -21.73 59.62 11.60
C GLU A 1172 -23.14 59.00 11.60
N ALA A 1173 -23.81 58.96 10.45
CA ALA A 1173 -25.16 58.40 10.31
C ALA A 1173 -25.20 56.89 10.60
N GLU A 1174 -24.12 56.15 10.35
CA GLU A 1174 -24.05 54.71 10.59
C GLU A 1174 -24.11 54.38 12.10
N PHE A 1175 -23.64 55.28 12.96
CA PHE A 1175 -23.75 55.13 14.42
C PHE A 1175 -25.20 55.25 14.89
N ASP A 1176 -25.93 56.20 14.34
CA ASP A 1176 -27.35 56.43 14.67
C ASP A 1176 -28.22 55.28 14.12
N GLU A 1177 -27.91 54.79 12.92
CA GLU A 1177 -28.57 53.62 12.31
C GLU A 1177 -28.34 52.36 13.16
N ALA A 1178 -27.09 52.04 13.51
CA ALA A 1178 -26.78 50.88 14.34
C ALA A 1178 -27.43 50.96 15.72
N PHE A 1179 -27.46 52.15 16.32
CA PHE A 1179 -28.14 52.37 17.60
C PHE A 1179 -29.66 52.15 17.48
N THR A 1180 -30.27 52.61 16.40
CA THR A 1180 -31.70 52.43 16.15
C THR A 1180 -32.04 50.96 15.94
N ASN A 1181 -31.27 50.25 15.11
CA ASN A 1181 -31.48 48.83 14.81
C ASN A 1181 -31.44 47.94 16.06
N VAL A 1182 -30.49 48.17 16.98
CA VAL A 1182 -30.40 47.39 18.23
C VAL A 1182 -31.52 47.78 19.21
N ASN A 1183 -31.94 49.05 19.26
CA ASN A 1183 -33.10 49.44 20.08
C ASN A 1183 -34.42 48.87 19.55
N ASP A 1184 -34.59 48.81 18.22
CA ASP A 1184 -35.74 48.18 17.59
C ASP A 1184 -35.79 46.68 17.93
N LEU A 1185 -34.63 46.00 17.92
CA LEU A 1185 -34.53 44.61 18.36
C LEU A 1185 -34.94 44.44 19.83
N ILE A 1186 -34.50 45.33 20.73
CA ILE A 1186 -34.93 45.32 22.14
C ILE A 1186 -36.45 45.52 22.24
N GLY A 1187 -37.01 46.42 21.44
CA GLY A 1187 -38.46 46.64 21.35
C GLY A 1187 -39.23 45.39 20.89
N GLU A 1188 -38.72 44.66 19.89
CA GLU A 1188 -39.29 43.39 19.45
C GLU A 1188 -39.28 42.34 20.56
N TYR A 1189 -38.16 42.15 21.27
CA TYR A 1189 -38.10 41.23 22.41
C TYR A 1189 -39.13 41.58 23.51
N GLN A 1190 -39.36 42.86 23.77
CA GLN A 1190 -40.37 43.31 24.74
C GLN A 1190 -41.80 43.06 24.28
N GLN A 1191 -42.08 43.30 22.99
CA GLN A 1191 -43.39 43.06 22.41
C GLN A 1191 -43.77 41.58 22.52
N TYR A 1192 -42.89 40.68 22.08
CA TYR A 1192 -43.11 39.23 22.13
C TYR A 1192 -43.07 38.63 23.55
N GLU A 1193 -42.61 39.38 24.55
CA GLU A 1193 -42.74 38.99 25.96
C GLU A 1193 -44.15 39.24 26.51
N SER A 1194 -44.79 40.31 26.04
CA SER A 1194 -46.13 40.74 26.46
C SER A 1194 -47.26 40.01 25.73
N ASP A 1195 -47.02 39.58 24.49
CA ASP A 1195 -47.90 38.70 23.69
C ASP A 1195 -47.85 37.24 24.18
#